data_AF-A0A812WAX1-F1
#
_entry.id   AF-A0A812WAX1-F1
#
_cell.length_a   1.000
_cell.length_b   1.000
_cell.length_c   1.000
_cell.angle_alpha   90.00
_cell.angle_beta   90.00
_cell.angle_gamma   90.00
#
_symmetry.space_group_name_H-M   'P 1'
#
loop_
_entity.id
_entity.type
_entity.pdbx_description
1 polymer ?
#
loop_
_entity_poly.entity_id
_entity_poly.type
_entity_poly.pdbx_seq_one_letter_code
_entity_poly.pdbx_strand_id
1 'polypeptide(L)'
;MHEDLADAGVLSEFDESLGKAIFVSHQWLSDTHPDPDFQQLKVLQDALKNIVAGTSSISQALFSEIVYGRRRGPAPGDFAPGHLHIWYDYFSIPQSRGGRASQARQTAIQSIPTYVARCEFFVVLCPALKHRDQKRTLSHATWGERGWCRTERAARELSNRKGGYVIIVESATHQSLLWAGLSMRHAPGEGDFTLDGDRVWIGRMVTQMVWSKLFYYLEHRQFHNYRFLLNAQGAQYFRALDVEPIDGLVPGFDTEIDPSVDYKGFMLEHFLHQNGLRNMFERDAAGWPPICFAAMSNNVVVLQALLDRKVDINQATTKPKAEASFPGKVTPLGVACFFRNNEAVELLLRARAHVNYKDAWGGGALHPACAGDNPLGVRLLCHARANVNQQAMPGMSPFMLSCVCGSRRAMKEMLTLNPDVSLRHCLHVTLMFASCGSADLVSVLLQARANVNEQFRVQIQEPGWWLLMNAMGVKHRVSPSRLTLLAYHHYDATPLMFSILSGSLDSVSSLLSARARLDIRNYRKQTACELARKMLAPSWLIEACSTTGQQDAEILAEGDTYVLTLAGLVLLLARTMWDIIKYDYIGYRFLNTEKVDGKISTICEGFLKSSADSAACQSLRDELKIPPWLHAGSLLAPVFGILGFVVLAKLLWSFVELNRTVAQGTNQDVRLEAMEADATPWKLAPRLEWVIIILGTPLIFIVMSMRSLIRIWTVMTGSAYHPGADWDEVVRLELATYQMDLELSVAFQFYACLMFGLLCTSFLRHSEMVVARSDGSQHGSIEEYMRPVAYASVQGVYAFVFIGVLRTVFDITVTYLSEMPEYHEKAELIQNQVLSKVATIF
;
A
#
# COMPACT_ATOMS: atom_id res chain seq x y z
N MET A 1 26.84 -37.10 -9.58
CA MET A 1 27.38 -36.78 -8.25
C MET A 1 28.61 -35.88 -8.41
N HIS A 2 29.12 -35.28 -7.33
CA HIS A 2 30.31 -34.40 -7.34
C HIS A 2 31.46 -35.00 -8.17
N GLU A 3 31.71 -36.30 -7.97
CA GLU A 3 32.73 -37.08 -8.64
C GLU A 3 32.48 -37.13 -10.16
N ASP A 4 31.24 -37.41 -10.60
CA ASP A 4 30.90 -37.39 -12.02
C ASP A 4 31.06 -35.99 -12.66
N LEU A 5 30.78 -34.92 -11.91
CA LEU A 5 30.96 -33.54 -12.38
C LEU A 5 32.45 -33.15 -12.43
N ALA A 6 33.25 -33.66 -11.51
CA ALA A 6 34.71 -33.51 -11.53
C ALA A 6 35.29 -34.24 -12.74
N ASP A 7 34.91 -35.50 -12.95
CA ASP A 7 35.37 -36.33 -14.07
C ASP A 7 34.93 -35.76 -15.43
N ALA A 8 33.75 -35.13 -15.49
CA ALA A 8 33.26 -34.42 -16.68
C ALA A 8 33.91 -33.03 -16.89
N GLY A 9 34.81 -32.58 -16.01
CA GLY A 9 35.46 -31.28 -16.09
C GLY A 9 34.52 -30.08 -15.91
N VAL A 10 33.37 -30.30 -15.27
CA VAL A 10 32.35 -29.27 -15.02
C VAL A 10 32.65 -28.48 -13.74
N LEU A 11 33.35 -29.09 -12.78
CA LEU A 11 33.83 -28.40 -11.58
C LEU A 11 35.12 -27.64 -11.87
N SER A 12 35.24 -26.44 -11.28
CA SER A 12 36.44 -25.61 -11.35
C SER A 12 36.86 -25.15 -9.96
N GLU A 13 38.16 -24.95 -9.77
CA GLU A 13 38.69 -24.31 -8.58
C GLU A 13 38.48 -22.80 -8.70
N PHE A 14 37.58 -22.25 -7.87
CA PHE A 14 37.19 -20.86 -7.97
C PHE A 14 38.22 -19.91 -7.35
N ASP A 15 38.60 -18.89 -8.12
CA ASP A 15 39.31 -17.70 -7.68
C ASP A 15 38.57 -16.43 -8.14
N GLU A 16 38.74 -15.32 -7.43
CA GLU A 16 38.05 -14.06 -7.72
C GLU A 16 38.41 -13.49 -9.12
N SER A 17 39.55 -13.90 -9.69
CA SER A 17 39.93 -13.57 -11.07
C SER A 17 39.03 -14.22 -12.13
N LEU A 18 38.34 -15.31 -11.81
CA LEU A 18 37.43 -16.03 -12.72
C LEU A 18 36.04 -15.39 -12.84
N GLY A 19 35.77 -14.38 -12.01
CA GLY A 19 34.51 -13.63 -12.00
C GLY A 19 33.82 -13.66 -10.64
N LYS A 20 32.49 -13.67 -10.66
CA LYS A 20 31.64 -13.63 -9.46
C LYS A 20 31.22 -15.04 -9.05
N ALA A 21 30.96 -15.25 -7.77
CA ALA A 21 30.41 -16.51 -7.27
C ALA A 21 29.15 -16.32 -6.42
N ILE A 22 28.24 -17.28 -6.54
CA ILE A 22 27.08 -17.48 -5.66
C ILE A 22 27.40 -18.60 -4.66
N PHE A 23 27.13 -18.35 -3.39
CA PHE A 23 26.98 -19.41 -2.39
C PHE A 23 25.48 -19.73 -2.23
N VAL A 24 25.07 -20.97 -2.44
CA VAL A 24 23.69 -21.41 -2.26
C VAL A 24 23.56 -22.14 -0.92
N SER A 25 22.88 -21.51 0.03
CA SER A 25 22.44 -22.12 1.28
C SER A 25 21.02 -22.65 1.12
N HIS A 26 20.80 -23.91 1.51
CA HIS A 26 19.49 -24.54 1.35
C HIS A 26 19.18 -25.52 2.50
N GLN A 27 17.91 -25.94 2.57
CA GLN A 27 17.45 -26.97 3.51
C GLN A 27 17.17 -28.27 2.75
N TRP A 28 17.57 -29.39 3.34
CA TRP A 28 17.31 -30.72 2.77
C TRP A 28 15.82 -31.02 2.71
N LEU A 29 15.38 -31.66 1.64
CA LEU A 29 13.99 -32.09 1.39
C LEU A 29 13.69 -33.49 1.93
N SER A 30 14.70 -34.24 2.36
CA SER A 30 14.53 -35.55 2.99
C SER A 30 15.66 -35.81 4.00
N ASP A 31 15.46 -36.78 4.89
CA ASP A 31 16.45 -37.13 5.91
C ASP A 31 17.70 -37.81 5.31
N THR A 32 17.59 -38.33 4.09
CA THR A 32 18.65 -39.10 3.42
C THR A 32 19.22 -38.44 2.17
N HIS A 33 18.54 -37.42 1.63
CA HIS A 33 18.91 -36.74 0.39
C HIS A 33 18.54 -35.25 0.40
N PRO A 34 19.45 -34.34 -0.01
CA PRO A 34 19.21 -32.89 0.00
C PRO A 34 18.07 -32.45 -0.93
N ASP A 35 18.01 -32.95 -2.17
CA ASP A 35 16.96 -32.60 -3.15
C ASP A 35 16.65 -33.80 -4.06
N PRO A 36 15.86 -34.79 -3.59
CA PRO A 36 15.72 -36.09 -4.25
C PRO A 36 15.08 -36.01 -5.64
N ASP A 37 14.20 -35.04 -5.85
CA ASP A 37 13.45 -34.85 -7.09
C ASP A 37 13.95 -33.62 -7.89
N PHE A 38 15.11 -33.06 -7.51
CA PHE A 38 15.73 -31.87 -8.12
C PHE A 38 14.81 -30.63 -8.18
N GLN A 39 13.87 -30.53 -7.24
CA GLN A 39 12.88 -29.45 -7.21
C GLN A 39 13.50 -28.11 -6.79
N GLN A 40 14.38 -28.11 -5.79
CA GLN A 40 15.07 -26.88 -5.37
C GLN A 40 16.03 -26.41 -6.45
N LEU A 41 16.79 -27.33 -7.05
CA LEU A 41 17.67 -27.01 -8.17
C LEU A 41 16.89 -26.40 -9.34
N LYS A 42 15.74 -26.98 -9.69
CA LYS A 42 14.90 -26.47 -10.76
C LYS A 42 14.41 -25.04 -10.46
N VAL A 43 13.97 -24.77 -9.23
CA VAL A 43 13.59 -23.42 -8.81
C VAL A 43 14.77 -22.44 -8.91
N LEU A 44 15.96 -22.84 -8.48
CA LEU A 44 17.16 -22.00 -8.59
C LEU A 44 17.50 -21.69 -10.05
N GLN A 45 17.49 -22.70 -10.92
CA GLN A 45 17.74 -22.52 -12.36
C GLN A 45 16.73 -21.57 -13.00
N ASP A 46 15.44 -21.76 -12.72
CA ASP A 46 14.38 -20.95 -13.29
C ASP A 46 14.43 -19.51 -12.73
N ALA A 47 14.76 -19.33 -11.44
CA ALA A 47 14.98 -18.02 -10.84
C ALA A 47 16.14 -17.26 -11.52
N LEU A 48 17.29 -17.90 -11.70
CA LEU A 48 18.45 -17.29 -12.36
C LEU A 48 18.15 -16.94 -13.81
N LYS A 49 17.48 -17.83 -14.56
CA LYS A 49 17.04 -17.55 -15.94
C LYS A 49 16.09 -16.35 -16.01
N ASN A 50 15.11 -16.29 -15.10
CA ASN A 50 14.15 -15.19 -15.05
C ASN A 50 14.80 -13.85 -14.69
N ILE A 51 15.80 -13.87 -13.80
CA ILE A 51 16.59 -12.67 -13.46
C ILE A 51 17.39 -12.18 -14.66
N VAL A 52 18.10 -13.10 -15.35
CA VAL A 52 18.90 -12.76 -16.55
C VAL A 52 18.01 -12.25 -17.69
N ALA A 53 16.85 -12.88 -17.90
CA ALA A 53 15.88 -12.47 -18.91
C ALA A 53 15.12 -11.18 -18.55
N GLY A 54 15.24 -10.69 -17.31
CA GLY A 54 14.47 -9.54 -16.81
C GLY A 54 12.99 -9.83 -16.58
N THR A 55 12.57 -11.10 -16.60
CA THR A 55 11.21 -11.55 -16.32
C THR A 55 10.86 -11.43 -14.83
N SER A 56 11.85 -11.62 -13.96
CA SER A 56 11.73 -11.36 -12.52
C SER A 56 12.82 -10.40 -12.06
N SER A 57 12.59 -9.73 -10.93
CA SER A 57 13.55 -8.82 -10.32
C SER A 57 13.73 -9.12 -8.84
N ILE A 58 14.95 -8.88 -8.35
CA ILE A 58 15.27 -9.04 -6.94
C ILE A 58 14.75 -7.81 -6.19
N SER A 59 13.63 -7.99 -5.49
CA SER A 59 12.97 -6.91 -4.76
C SER A 59 13.70 -6.55 -3.47
N GLN A 60 13.71 -5.27 -3.10
CA GLN A 60 14.15 -4.85 -1.77
C GLN A 60 13.05 -5.16 -0.75
N ALA A 61 13.43 -5.68 0.42
CA ALA A 61 12.47 -5.86 1.52
C ALA A 61 11.79 -4.54 1.88
N LEU A 62 10.47 -4.58 2.09
CA LEU A 62 9.63 -3.39 2.27
C LEU A 62 10.16 -2.47 3.38
N PHE A 63 10.48 -3.03 4.56
CA PHE A 63 11.07 -2.27 5.67
C PHE A 63 12.39 -1.60 5.31
N SER A 64 13.23 -2.30 4.53
CA SER A 64 14.52 -1.76 4.11
C SER A 64 14.34 -0.54 3.21
N GLU A 65 13.34 -0.55 2.32
CA GLU A 65 13.02 0.60 1.48
C GLU A 65 12.41 1.75 2.29
N ILE A 66 11.62 1.46 3.34
CA ILE A 66 11.09 2.47 4.28
C ILE A 66 12.23 3.18 5.03
N VAL A 67 13.17 2.42 5.61
CA VAL A 67 14.21 2.96 6.50
C VAL A 67 15.37 3.58 5.73
N TYR A 68 15.78 2.96 4.63
CA TYR A 68 17.02 3.34 3.91
C TYR A 68 16.77 3.93 2.52
N GLY A 69 15.51 4.02 2.09
CA GLY A 69 15.18 4.32 0.70
C GLY A 69 15.53 3.17 -0.25
N ARG A 70 15.31 3.40 -1.54
CA ARG A 70 15.61 2.42 -2.59
C ARG A 70 17.12 2.29 -2.77
N ARG A 71 17.65 1.09 -2.56
CA ARG A 71 19.05 0.75 -2.81
C ARG A 71 19.20 0.09 -4.17
N ARG A 72 20.36 0.25 -4.81
CA ARG A 72 20.70 -0.48 -6.04
C ARG A 72 20.89 -1.96 -5.69
N GLY A 73 19.99 -2.80 -6.18
CA GLY A 73 20.11 -4.26 -6.09
C GLY A 73 21.02 -4.84 -7.19
N PRO A 74 21.26 -6.15 -7.16
CA PRO A 74 21.94 -6.86 -8.25
C PRO A 74 21.20 -6.63 -9.58
N ALA A 75 21.96 -6.38 -10.64
CA ALA A 75 21.44 -6.20 -11.99
C ALA A 75 21.40 -7.54 -12.75
N PRO A 76 20.55 -7.68 -13.79
CA PRO A 76 20.54 -8.88 -14.64
C PRO A 76 21.92 -9.27 -15.18
N GLY A 77 22.74 -8.26 -15.53
CA GLY A 77 24.11 -8.46 -16.00
C GLY A 77 25.07 -9.07 -14.97
N ASP A 78 24.77 -8.95 -13.67
CA ASP A 78 25.57 -9.61 -12.62
C ASP A 78 25.42 -11.14 -12.65
N PHE A 79 24.36 -11.65 -13.29
CA PHE A 79 24.06 -13.07 -13.42
C PHE A 79 24.30 -13.61 -14.84
N ALA A 80 24.95 -12.83 -15.71
CA ALA A 80 25.19 -13.22 -17.09
C ALA A 80 26.04 -14.51 -17.19
N PRO A 81 25.76 -15.40 -18.16
CA PRO A 81 26.53 -16.62 -18.37
C PRO A 81 28.01 -16.32 -18.66
N GLY A 82 28.93 -17.15 -18.15
CA GLY A 82 30.36 -17.12 -18.46
C GLY A 82 31.26 -16.49 -17.38
N HIS A 83 30.71 -15.70 -16.46
CA HIS A 83 31.47 -15.07 -15.36
C HIS A 83 30.85 -15.28 -13.98
N LEU A 84 29.88 -16.20 -13.86
CA LEU A 84 29.18 -16.52 -12.62
C LEU A 84 29.40 -17.99 -12.26
N HIS A 85 30.04 -18.23 -11.13
CA HIS A 85 30.28 -19.55 -10.55
C HIS A 85 29.25 -19.84 -9.46
N ILE A 86 28.85 -21.10 -9.33
CA ILE A 86 27.86 -21.50 -8.32
C ILE A 86 28.49 -22.51 -7.39
N TRP A 87 28.63 -22.14 -6.12
CA TRP A 87 28.91 -23.07 -5.05
C TRP A 87 27.58 -23.52 -4.46
N TYR A 88 27.28 -24.80 -4.60
CA TYR A 88 26.09 -25.42 -4.05
C TYR A 88 26.55 -26.71 -3.36
N ASP A 89 26.38 -26.77 -2.04
CA ASP A 89 26.88 -27.82 -1.14
C ASP A 89 26.67 -29.24 -1.69
N TYR A 90 25.54 -29.51 -2.35
CA TYR A 90 25.27 -30.80 -2.96
C TYR A 90 26.24 -31.20 -4.09
N PHE A 91 26.67 -30.26 -4.92
CA PHE A 91 27.59 -30.50 -6.05
C PHE A 91 29.05 -30.20 -5.70
N SER A 92 29.26 -29.29 -4.77
CA SER A 92 30.59 -28.83 -4.36
C SER A 92 31.23 -29.72 -3.28
N ILE A 93 30.45 -30.58 -2.61
CA ILE A 93 30.93 -31.46 -1.54
C ILE A 93 30.82 -32.94 -1.96
N PRO A 94 31.88 -33.75 -1.75
CA PRO A 94 31.85 -35.19 -2.00
C PRO A 94 30.73 -35.93 -1.25
N GLN A 95 29.94 -36.74 -1.97
CA GLN A 95 28.77 -37.45 -1.43
C GLN A 95 29.03 -38.94 -1.18
N SER A 96 30.15 -39.50 -1.68
CA SER A 96 30.52 -40.90 -1.46
C SER A 96 30.82 -41.23 0.01
N ARG A 97 30.41 -42.42 0.46
CA ARG A 97 30.58 -42.92 1.84
C ARG A 97 31.93 -43.64 2.09
N GLY A 98 32.80 -43.76 1.08
CA GLY A 98 34.12 -44.38 1.24
C GLY A 98 35.03 -43.59 2.19
N GLY A 99 36.01 -44.24 2.82
CA GLY A 99 36.87 -43.61 3.85
C GLY A 99 37.58 -42.32 3.40
N ARG A 100 38.20 -42.32 2.20
CA ARG A 100 38.84 -41.13 1.62
C ARG A 100 37.83 -40.03 1.27
N ALA A 101 36.66 -40.40 0.75
CA ALA A 101 35.59 -39.45 0.43
C ALA A 101 34.98 -38.83 1.70
N SER A 102 34.90 -39.58 2.81
CA SER A 102 34.46 -39.07 4.10
C SER A 102 35.40 -38.01 4.66
N GLN A 103 36.73 -38.20 4.53
CA GLN A 103 37.70 -37.21 4.98
C GLN A 103 37.65 -35.95 4.10
N ALA A 104 37.61 -36.12 2.77
CA ALA A 104 37.47 -35.00 1.83
C ALA A 104 36.18 -34.20 2.07
N ARG A 105 35.06 -34.88 2.37
CA ARG A 105 33.80 -34.25 2.76
C ARG A 105 33.95 -33.39 4.01
N GLN A 106 34.60 -33.90 5.05
CA GLN A 106 34.82 -33.13 6.28
C GLN A 106 35.64 -31.86 6.02
N THR A 107 36.71 -31.96 5.24
CA THR A 107 37.52 -30.79 4.85
C THR A 107 36.71 -29.78 4.02
N ALA A 108 35.88 -30.26 3.09
CA ALA A 108 35.01 -29.39 2.30
C ALA A 108 33.98 -28.66 3.18
N ILE A 109 33.36 -29.36 4.14
CA ILE A 109 32.44 -28.76 5.13
C ILE A 109 33.16 -27.69 5.96
N GLN A 110 34.40 -27.97 6.40
CA GLN A 110 35.20 -27.00 7.17
C GLN A 110 35.57 -25.74 6.36
N SER A 111 35.63 -25.85 5.03
CA SER A 111 35.96 -24.72 4.15
C SER A 111 34.76 -23.81 3.82
N ILE A 112 33.54 -24.20 4.21
CA ILE A 112 32.30 -23.46 3.89
C ILE A 112 32.41 -21.97 4.23
N PRO A 113 32.84 -21.55 5.44
CA PRO A 113 32.94 -20.13 5.75
C PRO A 113 33.89 -19.35 4.83
N THR A 114 35.00 -19.98 4.43
CA THR A 114 35.98 -19.39 3.53
C THR A 114 35.37 -19.19 2.14
N TYR A 115 34.62 -20.17 1.63
CA TYR A 115 33.89 -20.02 0.37
C TYR A 115 32.81 -18.94 0.46
N VAL A 116 31.99 -18.94 1.52
CA VAL A 116 30.97 -17.91 1.77
C VAL A 116 31.56 -16.50 1.74
N ALA A 117 32.74 -16.31 2.34
CA ALA A 117 33.42 -15.02 2.37
C ALA A 117 33.92 -14.55 1.00
N ARG A 118 34.23 -15.49 0.08
CA ARG A 118 34.67 -15.21 -1.30
C ARG A 118 33.51 -14.96 -2.27
N CYS A 119 32.30 -15.47 -1.97
CA CYS A 119 31.14 -15.26 -2.83
C CYS A 119 30.62 -13.81 -2.79
N GLU A 120 30.22 -13.28 -3.93
CA GLU A 120 29.59 -11.95 -4.03
C GLU A 120 28.12 -12.01 -3.61
N PHE A 121 27.46 -13.12 -3.95
CA PHE A 121 26.05 -13.37 -3.67
C PHE A 121 25.91 -14.54 -2.70
N PHE A 122 25.11 -14.35 -1.66
CA PHE A 122 24.67 -15.42 -0.78
C PHE A 122 23.18 -15.66 -1.05
N VAL A 123 22.83 -16.82 -1.58
CA VAL A 123 21.47 -17.19 -1.92
C VAL A 123 20.91 -18.11 -0.83
N VAL A 124 19.84 -17.68 -0.18
CA VAL A 124 18.98 -18.52 0.65
C VAL A 124 17.92 -19.13 -0.26
N LEU A 125 18.07 -20.40 -0.60
CA LEU A 125 17.14 -21.14 -1.45
C LEU A 125 16.11 -21.86 -0.58
N CYS A 126 14.90 -21.30 -0.49
CA CYS A 126 13.86 -21.78 0.40
C CYS A 126 12.46 -21.79 -0.26
N PRO A 127 12.28 -22.54 -1.36
CA PRO A 127 10.96 -22.67 -1.96
C PRO A 127 9.98 -23.43 -1.06
N ALA A 128 8.70 -23.09 -1.19
CA ALA A 128 7.59 -23.72 -0.47
C ALA A 128 7.34 -25.17 -0.93
N LEU A 129 8.25 -26.08 -0.57
CA LEU A 129 8.23 -27.50 -0.93
C LEU A 129 7.97 -28.35 0.31
N LYS A 130 7.29 -29.49 0.15
CA LYS A 130 7.05 -30.43 1.25
C LYS A 130 8.30 -31.26 1.50
N HIS A 131 8.70 -31.37 2.76
CA HIS A 131 9.71 -32.35 3.15
C HIS A 131 9.11 -33.76 2.98
N ARG A 132 9.87 -34.71 2.43
CA ARG A 132 9.40 -36.05 2.10
C ARG A 132 9.07 -36.86 3.35
N ASP A 133 9.96 -36.81 4.34
CA ASP A 133 9.86 -37.65 5.55
C ASP A 133 9.17 -36.93 6.72
N GLN A 134 9.06 -35.61 6.64
CA GLN A 134 8.55 -34.78 7.72
C GLN A 134 7.28 -34.10 7.23
N LYS A 135 6.23 -34.04 8.06
CA LYS A 135 4.95 -33.40 7.70
C LYS A 135 5.03 -31.86 7.76
N ARG A 136 6.08 -31.26 7.19
CA ARG A 136 6.29 -29.81 7.16
C ARG A 136 6.61 -29.31 5.76
N THR A 137 6.19 -28.08 5.48
CA THR A 137 6.57 -27.34 4.28
C THR A 137 7.79 -26.48 4.60
N LEU A 138 8.81 -26.53 3.74
CA LEU A 138 10.00 -25.72 3.88
C LEU A 138 9.69 -24.25 3.55
N SER A 139 10.37 -23.34 4.23
CA SER A 139 10.25 -21.89 4.06
C SER A 139 11.54 -21.20 4.51
N HIS A 140 11.59 -19.87 4.33
CA HIS A 140 12.65 -19.07 4.94
C HIS A 140 12.69 -19.24 6.48
N ALA A 141 11.52 -19.42 7.11
CA ALA A 141 11.43 -19.62 8.56
C ALA A 141 12.09 -20.94 9.00
N THR A 142 11.75 -22.06 8.34
CA THR A 142 12.33 -23.39 8.68
C THR A 142 13.82 -23.47 8.32
N TRP A 143 14.24 -22.78 7.25
CA TRP A 143 15.67 -22.62 6.94
C TRP A 143 16.39 -21.92 8.10
N GLY A 144 15.79 -20.85 8.62
CA GLY A 144 16.29 -20.09 9.76
C GLY A 144 16.26 -20.85 11.09
N GLU A 145 15.64 -22.03 11.19
CA GLU A 145 15.71 -22.89 12.38
C GLU A 145 16.98 -23.74 12.42
N ARG A 146 17.61 -24.01 11.27
CA ARG A 146 18.77 -24.93 11.22
C ARG A 146 20.06 -24.27 11.66
N GLY A 147 20.81 -24.96 12.52
CA GLY A 147 22.09 -24.45 13.03
C GLY A 147 23.15 -24.24 11.94
N TRP A 148 23.26 -25.16 10.98
CA TRP A 148 24.18 -25.01 9.83
C TRP A 148 23.83 -23.81 8.94
N CYS A 149 22.56 -23.63 8.58
CA CYS A 149 22.09 -22.49 7.79
C CYS A 149 22.37 -21.15 8.49
N ARG A 150 22.15 -21.08 9.81
CA ARG A 150 22.54 -19.92 10.63
C ARG A 150 24.04 -19.70 10.65
N THR A 151 24.84 -20.76 10.64
CA THR A 151 26.29 -20.70 10.62
C THR A 151 26.82 -20.16 9.30
N GLU A 152 26.28 -20.61 8.17
CA GLU A 152 26.59 -20.08 6.84
C GLU A 152 26.25 -18.60 6.73
N ARG A 153 25.09 -18.20 7.27
CA ARG A 153 24.70 -16.79 7.36
C ARG A 153 25.65 -15.98 8.23
N ALA A 154 26.05 -16.52 9.39
CA ALA A 154 27.03 -15.90 10.27
C ALA A 154 28.39 -15.74 9.59
N ALA A 155 28.82 -16.72 8.77
CA ALA A 155 30.03 -16.62 7.96
C ALA A 155 29.95 -15.46 6.96
N ARG A 156 28.78 -15.24 6.37
CA ARG A 156 28.55 -14.10 5.49
C ARG A 156 28.63 -12.77 6.24
N GLU A 157 27.99 -12.68 7.40
CA GLU A 157 27.94 -11.48 8.25
C GLU A 157 29.33 -11.10 8.81
N LEU A 158 30.10 -12.11 9.23
CA LEU A 158 31.44 -11.96 9.79
C LEU A 158 32.54 -11.86 8.72
N SER A 159 32.23 -12.06 7.44
CA SER A 159 33.21 -11.93 6.36
C SER A 159 33.81 -10.52 6.30
N ASN A 160 35.10 -10.43 5.95
CA ASN A 160 35.80 -9.13 5.80
C ASN A 160 35.49 -8.43 4.47
N ARG A 161 34.73 -9.08 3.58
CA ARG A 161 34.32 -8.53 2.28
C ARG A 161 33.44 -7.30 2.49
N LYS A 162 33.75 -6.22 1.76
CA LYS A 162 32.88 -5.04 1.69
C LYS A 162 31.78 -5.30 0.66
N GLY A 163 30.53 -5.24 1.08
CA GLY A 163 29.36 -5.35 0.20
C GLY A 163 28.96 -6.78 -0.16
N GLY A 164 28.22 -6.91 -1.28
CA GLY A 164 27.56 -8.12 -1.75
C GLY A 164 26.19 -8.38 -1.09
N TYR A 165 25.42 -9.28 -1.68
CA TYR A 165 23.98 -9.36 -1.44
C TYR A 165 23.57 -10.71 -0.85
N VAL A 166 22.64 -10.66 0.09
CA VAL A 166 21.94 -11.85 0.58
C VAL A 166 20.56 -11.87 -0.10
N ILE A 167 20.34 -12.86 -0.96
CA ILE A 167 19.15 -12.99 -1.80
C ILE A 167 18.35 -14.18 -1.30
N ILE A 168 17.08 -13.97 -0.98
CA ILE A 168 16.12 -15.03 -0.66
C ILE A 168 15.39 -15.41 -1.95
N VAL A 169 15.36 -16.70 -2.27
CA VAL A 169 14.64 -17.27 -3.41
C VAL A 169 13.54 -18.19 -2.87
N GLU A 170 12.31 -17.69 -2.91
CA GLU A 170 11.10 -18.41 -2.46
C GLU A 170 10.38 -19.10 -3.64
N SER A 171 10.58 -18.59 -4.86
CA SER A 171 10.12 -19.24 -6.08
C SER A 171 10.91 -18.75 -7.30
N ALA A 172 10.60 -19.31 -8.48
CA ALA A 172 11.19 -18.89 -9.75
C ALA A 172 10.93 -17.40 -10.09
N THR A 173 9.90 -16.77 -9.53
CA THR A 173 9.54 -15.36 -9.80
C THR A 173 9.64 -14.46 -8.55
N HIS A 174 9.82 -15.04 -7.37
CA HIS A 174 9.86 -14.30 -6.10
C HIS A 174 11.25 -14.34 -5.50
N GLN A 175 12.01 -13.28 -5.76
CA GLN A 175 13.32 -13.06 -5.15
C GLN A 175 13.32 -11.74 -4.37
N SER A 176 13.96 -11.75 -3.20
CA SER A 176 14.07 -10.56 -2.35
C SER A 176 15.42 -10.45 -1.67
N LEU A 177 15.83 -9.23 -1.32
CA LEU A 177 17.02 -9.00 -0.49
C LEU A 177 16.68 -9.23 0.98
N LEU A 178 17.48 -10.04 1.68
CA LEU A 178 17.36 -10.22 3.13
C LEU A 178 17.62 -8.90 3.84
N TRP A 179 16.78 -8.58 4.82
CA TRP A 179 17.00 -7.43 5.70
C TRP A 179 18.05 -7.75 6.77
N ALA A 180 19.11 -6.95 6.80
CA ALA A 180 20.25 -7.15 7.69
C ALA A 180 19.90 -7.14 9.20
N GLY A 181 18.82 -6.46 9.62
CA GLY A 181 18.42 -6.39 11.04
C GLY A 181 17.96 -7.71 11.66
N LEU A 182 17.56 -8.70 10.86
CA LEU A 182 17.20 -10.04 11.33
C LEU A 182 18.39 -10.88 11.81
N SER A 183 19.60 -10.58 11.33
CA SER A 183 20.83 -11.35 11.60
C SER A 183 21.12 -11.52 13.09
N MET A 184 21.00 -10.42 13.85
CA MET A 184 21.43 -10.32 15.25
C MET A 184 20.61 -11.14 16.26
N ARG A 185 19.61 -11.89 15.80
CA ARG A 185 18.64 -12.60 16.67
C ARG A 185 18.76 -14.12 16.64
N HIS A 186 19.43 -14.67 15.65
CA HIS A 186 19.48 -16.11 15.42
C HIS A 186 20.92 -16.59 15.52
N ALA A 187 21.41 -16.79 16.74
CA ALA A 187 22.73 -17.34 16.96
C ALA A 187 22.82 -18.76 16.36
N PRO A 188 23.97 -19.14 15.77
CA PRO A 188 24.19 -20.49 15.22
C PRO A 188 23.84 -21.62 16.18
N GLY A 189 24.24 -21.52 17.44
CA GLY A 189 23.97 -22.54 18.45
C GLY A 189 22.49 -22.71 18.79
N GLU A 190 21.64 -21.70 18.59
CA GLU A 190 20.21 -21.85 18.88
C GLU A 190 19.42 -22.57 17.78
N GLY A 191 20.09 -23.00 16.72
CA GLY A 191 19.47 -23.78 15.67
C GLY A 191 19.41 -25.27 15.96
N ASP A 192 18.55 -25.95 15.21
CA ASP A 192 18.39 -27.39 15.22
C ASP A 192 19.54 -28.05 14.43
N PHE A 193 20.10 -29.12 15.01
CA PHE A 193 21.16 -29.92 14.40
C PHE A 193 20.66 -31.34 14.16
N THR A 194 20.99 -31.90 12.99
CA THR A 194 20.75 -33.32 12.71
C THR A 194 21.66 -34.19 13.58
N LEU A 195 22.87 -33.71 13.86
CA LEU A 195 23.86 -34.34 14.73
C LEU A 195 24.30 -33.33 15.79
N ASP A 196 23.95 -33.56 17.06
CA ASP A 196 24.28 -32.62 18.15
C ASP A 196 25.80 -32.39 18.31
N GLY A 197 26.64 -33.35 17.90
CA GLY A 197 28.09 -33.22 17.88
C GLY A 197 28.63 -32.09 16.99
N ASP A 198 27.85 -31.65 15.98
CA ASP A 198 28.23 -30.54 15.10
C ASP A 198 28.33 -29.20 15.86
N ARG A 199 27.62 -29.07 16.98
CA ARG A 199 27.60 -27.87 17.82
C ARG A 199 29.00 -27.47 18.31
N VAL A 200 29.82 -28.45 18.70
CA VAL A 200 31.20 -28.21 19.16
C VAL A 200 32.07 -27.70 18.02
N TRP A 201 31.91 -28.28 16.83
CA TRP A 201 32.64 -27.87 15.62
C TRP A 201 32.27 -26.47 15.17
N ILE A 202 30.97 -26.17 15.13
CA ILE A 202 30.46 -24.83 14.82
C ILE A 202 30.93 -23.82 15.86
N GLY A 203 30.97 -24.20 17.15
CA GLY A 203 31.60 -23.42 18.20
C GLY A 203 32.99 -22.91 17.79
N ARG A 204 33.90 -23.84 17.50
CA ARG A 204 35.28 -23.52 17.08
C ARG A 204 35.34 -22.63 15.84
N MET A 205 34.51 -22.94 14.85
CA MET A 205 34.48 -22.22 13.58
C MET A 205 33.96 -20.78 13.75
N VAL A 206 32.89 -20.60 14.51
CA VAL A 206 32.31 -19.28 14.81
C VAL A 206 33.28 -18.45 15.64
N THR A 207 34.00 -19.04 16.60
CA THR A 207 35.07 -18.35 17.34
C THR A 207 36.12 -17.78 16.40
N GLN A 208 36.62 -18.56 15.44
CA GLN A 208 37.61 -18.10 14.47
C GLN A 208 37.08 -16.95 13.59
N MET A 209 35.82 -17.03 13.15
CA MET A 209 35.19 -15.98 12.36
C MET A 209 35.03 -14.67 13.15
N VAL A 210 34.55 -14.74 14.40
CA VAL A 210 34.40 -13.57 15.28
C VAL A 210 35.77 -12.96 15.59
N TRP A 211 36.76 -13.80 15.91
CA TRP A 211 38.13 -13.38 16.17
C TRP A 211 38.72 -12.61 14.97
N SER A 212 38.66 -13.19 13.77
CA SER A 212 39.13 -12.55 12.53
C SER A 212 38.43 -11.21 12.27
N LYS A 213 37.12 -11.13 12.53
CA LYS A 213 36.35 -9.89 12.34
C LYS A 213 36.70 -8.80 13.36
N LEU A 214 36.95 -9.18 14.62
CA LEU A 214 37.42 -8.25 15.66
C LEU A 214 38.78 -7.66 15.29
N PHE A 215 39.72 -8.49 14.85
CA PHE A 215 41.02 -8.04 14.34
C PHE A 215 40.88 -7.10 13.15
N TYR A 216 40.06 -7.46 12.17
CA TYR A 216 39.78 -6.60 11.02
C TYR A 216 39.27 -5.22 11.45
N TYR A 217 38.36 -5.14 12.43
CA TYR A 217 37.89 -3.85 12.93
C TYR A 217 38.98 -3.04 13.62
N LEU A 218 39.87 -3.68 14.39
CA LEU A 218 41.02 -3.00 15.01
C LEU A 218 42.01 -2.47 13.97
N GLU A 219 42.41 -3.30 13.00
CA GLU A 219 43.32 -2.91 11.91
C GLU A 219 42.81 -1.71 11.11
N HIS A 220 41.50 -1.69 10.86
CA HIS A 220 40.84 -0.62 10.10
C HIS A 220 40.33 0.54 10.97
N ARG A 221 40.70 0.58 12.26
CA ARG A 221 40.34 1.64 13.22
C ARG A 221 38.82 1.85 13.36
N GLN A 222 38.03 0.79 13.18
CA GLN A 222 36.57 0.80 13.34
C GLN A 222 36.17 0.50 14.80
N PHE A 223 36.64 1.34 15.73
CA PHE A 223 36.55 1.05 17.16
C PHE A 223 35.13 0.86 17.70
N HIS A 224 34.13 1.58 17.18
CA HIS A 224 32.74 1.36 17.59
C HIS A 224 32.24 -0.04 17.18
N ASN A 225 32.54 -0.48 15.96
CA ASN A 225 32.13 -1.80 15.47
C ASN A 225 32.87 -2.92 16.22
N TYR A 226 34.15 -2.71 16.54
CA TYR A 226 34.91 -3.58 17.42
C TYR A 226 34.25 -3.72 18.80
N ARG A 227 34.00 -2.60 19.51
CA ARG A 227 33.33 -2.62 20.84
C ARG A 227 31.97 -3.30 20.77
N PHE A 228 31.17 -2.99 19.75
CA PHE A 228 29.86 -3.57 19.57
C PHE A 228 29.95 -5.10 19.39
N LEU A 229 30.81 -5.60 18.50
CA LEU A 229 30.99 -7.03 18.29
C LEU A 229 31.57 -7.73 19.53
N LEU A 230 32.58 -7.13 20.17
CA LEU A 230 33.22 -7.67 21.37
C LEU A 230 32.20 -7.88 22.50
N ASN A 231 31.28 -6.93 22.68
CA ASN A 231 30.27 -7.06 23.73
C ASN A 231 29.04 -7.85 23.29
N ALA A 232 28.72 -7.90 21.99
CA ALA A 232 27.56 -8.63 21.50
C ALA A 232 27.83 -10.12 21.21
N GLN A 233 29.10 -10.55 21.10
CA GLN A 233 29.49 -11.89 20.64
C GLN A 233 28.79 -13.04 21.38
N GLY A 234 28.66 -12.92 22.71
CA GLY A 234 28.01 -13.94 23.53
C GLY A 234 26.53 -14.09 23.18
N ALA A 235 25.83 -12.96 23.03
CA ALA A 235 24.41 -12.94 22.72
C ALA A 235 24.10 -13.27 21.25
N GLN A 236 24.94 -12.83 20.31
CA GLN A 236 24.70 -12.90 18.86
C GLN A 236 25.24 -14.18 18.21
N TYR A 237 26.38 -14.71 18.66
CA TYR A 237 27.09 -15.77 17.97
C TYR A 237 27.35 -17.00 18.83
N PHE A 238 27.73 -16.83 20.10
CA PHE A 238 28.10 -17.95 20.98
C PHE A 238 26.95 -18.51 21.81
N ARG A 239 25.75 -17.93 21.71
CA ARG A 239 24.60 -18.41 22.47
C ARG A 239 24.27 -19.86 22.13
N ALA A 240 24.13 -20.69 23.16
CA ALA A 240 23.96 -22.14 23.07
C ALA A 240 25.12 -22.88 22.38
N LEU A 241 26.29 -22.26 22.27
CA LEU A 241 27.55 -22.92 21.98
C LEU A 241 28.35 -22.99 23.28
N ASP A 242 29.04 -24.11 23.51
CA ASP A 242 29.92 -24.30 24.67
C ASP A 242 31.26 -23.59 24.41
N VAL A 243 31.21 -22.26 24.34
CA VAL A 243 32.33 -21.39 23.97
C VAL A 243 32.30 -20.15 24.84
N GLU A 244 33.45 -19.84 25.46
CA GLU A 244 33.62 -18.60 26.21
C GLU A 244 33.79 -17.40 25.26
N PRO A 245 33.21 -16.22 25.59
CA PRO A 245 33.45 -14.99 24.84
C PRO A 245 34.93 -14.67 24.69
N ILE A 246 35.32 -14.19 23.51
CA ILE A 246 36.70 -13.77 23.24
C ILE A 246 37.02 -12.55 24.10
N ASP A 247 38.14 -12.63 24.81
CA ASP A 247 38.65 -11.57 25.66
C ASP A 247 40.18 -11.47 25.51
N GLY A 248 40.81 -10.42 26.04
CA GLY A 248 42.27 -10.28 26.04
C GLY A 248 42.90 -9.94 24.67
N LEU A 249 42.13 -9.37 23.74
CA LEU A 249 42.60 -9.01 22.39
C LEU A 249 43.53 -7.78 22.38
N VAL A 250 43.30 -6.84 23.30
CA VAL A 250 44.12 -5.64 23.42
C VAL A 250 45.26 -5.92 24.40
N PRO A 251 46.52 -5.97 23.95
CA PRO A 251 47.66 -6.25 24.82
C PRO A 251 47.98 -5.07 25.75
N GLY A 252 48.88 -5.30 26.71
CA GLY A 252 49.40 -4.25 27.59
C GLY A 252 48.39 -3.77 28.63
N PHE A 253 47.51 -4.65 29.11
CA PHE A 253 46.70 -4.36 30.28
C PHE A 253 47.60 -4.32 31.52
N ASP A 254 47.59 -3.20 32.22
CA ASP A 254 48.33 -2.98 33.46
C ASP A 254 47.41 -2.25 34.45
N THR A 255 47.37 -2.71 35.70
CA THR A 255 46.50 -2.18 36.75
C THR A 255 47.15 -2.34 38.12
N GLU A 256 46.96 -1.34 38.98
CA GLU A 256 47.39 -1.38 40.38
C GLU A 256 46.41 -2.15 41.29
N ILE A 257 45.24 -2.54 40.77
CA ILE A 257 44.20 -3.23 41.53
C ILE A 257 44.52 -4.72 41.65
N ASP A 258 44.72 -5.19 42.89
CA ASP A 258 44.83 -6.61 43.18
C ASP A 258 43.45 -7.30 43.04
N PRO A 259 43.27 -8.28 42.12
CA PRO A 259 42.01 -8.97 41.92
C PRO A 259 41.55 -9.79 43.14
N SER A 260 42.45 -10.12 44.07
CA SER A 260 42.10 -10.77 45.34
C SER A 260 41.45 -9.82 46.35
N VAL A 261 41.65 -8.49 46.18
CA VAL A 261 41.16 -7.44 47.07
C VAL A 261 39.93 -6.73 46.48
N ASP A 262 40.01 -6.25 45.24
CA ASP A 262 38.89 -5.63 44.52
C ASP A 262 38.72 -6.28 43.13
N TYR A 263 38.17 -7.50 43.13
CA TYR A 263 37.84 -8.21 41.91
C TYR A 263 36.93 -7.40 40.96
N LYS A 264 35.96 -6.64 41.50
CA LYS A 264 35.03 -5.83 40.70
C LYS A 264 35.74 -4.67 40.01
N GLY A 265 36.63 -3.97 40.72
CA GLY A 265 37.46 -2.91 40.18
C GLY A 265 38.42 -3.41 39.11
N PHE A 266 39.10 -4.53 39.38
CA PHE A 266 39.96 -5.20 38.42
C PHE A 266 39.21 -5.53 37.12
N MET A 267 38.03 -6.16 37.23
CA MET A 267 37.21 -6.51 36.07
C MET A 267 36.72 -5.27 35.31
N LEU A 268 36.43 -4.17 36.01
CA LEU A 268 36.05 -2.91 35.38
C LEU A 268 37.21 -2.29 34.60
N GLU A 269 38.42 -2.24 35.16
CA GLU A 269 39.60 -1.72 34.45
C GLU A 269 39.97 -2.60 33.26
N HIS A 270 39.93 -3.92 33.43
CA HIS A 270 40.14 -4.86 32.32
C HIS A 270 39.11 -4.64 31.20
N PHE A 271 37.84 -4.50 31.56
CA PHE A 271 36.76 -4.22 30.61
C PHE A 271 36.97 -2.90 29.86
N LEU A 272 37.32 -1.82 30.55
CA LEU A 272 37.57 -0.53 29.93
C LEU A 272 38.78 -0.61 28.98
N HIS A 273 39.85 -1.29 29.39
CA HIS A 273 41.04 -1.52 28.57
C HIS A 273 40.73 -2.31 27.30
N GLN A 274 40.03 -3.46 27.41
CA GLN A 274 39.68 -4.28 26.25
C GLN A 274 38.70 -3.58 25.30
N ASN A 275 37.88 -2.67 25.82
CA ASN A 275 37.05 -1.77 25.01
C ASN A 275 37.80 -0.53 24.52
N GLY A 276 39.05 -0.27 24.92
CA GLY A 276 39.78 0.94 24.61
C GLY A 276 39.04 2.22 25.05
N LEU A 277 38.40 2.20 26.21
CA LEU A 277 37.72 3.32 26.84
C LEU A 277 38.59 3.84 27.99
N ARG A 278 38.74 5.16 28.12
CA ARG A 278 39.64 5.79 29.09
C ARG A 278 39.07 5.84 30.49
N ASN A 279 37.74 5.90 30.62
CA ASN A 279 37.06 5.95 31.91
C ASN A 279 35.60 5.48 31.80
N MET A 280 34.99 5.27 32.97
CA MET A 280 33.63 4.75 33.12
C MET A 280 32.50 5.71 32.67
N PHE A 281 32.80 6.97 32.36
CA PHE A 281 31.82 7.98 31.93
C PHE A 281 31.94 8.35 30.44
N GLU A 282 32.99 7.88 29.76
CA GLU A 282 33.26 8.18 28.37
C GLU A 282 32.10 7.71 27.47
N ARG A 283 31.83 8.44 26.39
CA ARG A 283 30.96 7.97 25.32
C ARG A 283 31.80 7.81 24.08
N ASP A 284 31.62 6.71 23.36
CA ASP A 284 32.28 6.54 22.08
C ASP A 284 31.70 7.51 21.01
N ALA A 285 32.29 7.51 19.82
CA ALA A 285 31.85 8.38 18.73
C ALA A 285 30.39 8.14 18.27
N ALA A 286 29.84 6.94 18.52
CA ALA A 286 28.45 6.58 18.27
C ALA A 286 27.54 6.89 19.46
N GLY A 287 28.07 7.45 20.55
CA GLY A 287 27.30 7.88 21.71
C GLY A 287 27.02 6.79 22.74
N TRP A 288 27.75 5.66 22.70
CA TRP A 288 27.56 4.53 23.61
C TRP A 288 28.43 4.68 24.86
N PRO A 289 27.85 4.65 26.07
CA PRO A 289 28.60 4.64 27.32
C PRO A 289 29.01 3.21 27.77
N PRO A 290 30.06 3.05 28.60
CA PRO A 290 30.52 1.77 29.13
C PRO A 290 29.41 0.89 29.72
N ILE A 291 28.49 1.49 30.47
CA ILE A 291 27.38 0.77 31.10
C ILE A 291 26.44 0.09 30.09
N CYS A 292 26.27 0.65 28.88
CA CYS A 292 25.52 -0.01 27.81
C CYS A 292 26.29 -1.20 27.22
N PHE A 293 27.61 -1.12 27.10
CA PHE A 293 28.44 -2.24 26.65
C PHE A 293 28.48 -3.38 27.69
N ALA A 294 28.56 -3.05 28.98
CA ALA A 294 28.48 -4.03 30.06
C ALA A 294 27.11 -4.75 30.09
N ALA A 295 26.02 -4.02 29.85
CA ALA A 295 24.69 -4.60 29.71
C ALA A 295 24.55 -5.50 28.46
N MET A 296 25.22 -5.14 27.35
CA MET A 296 25.25 -5.92 26.11
C MET A 296 26.07 -7.22 26.24
N SER A 297 27.14 -7.23 27.02
CA SER A 297 27.98 -8.42 27.27
C SER A 297 27.46 -9.32 28.39
N ASN A 298 26.35 -8.95 29.04
CA ASN A 298 25.83 -9.61 30.23
C ASN A 298 26.87 -9.69 31.37
N ASN A 299 27.84 -8.76 31.42
CA ASN A 299 28.88 -8.77 32.44
C ASN A 299 28.34 -8.12 33.72
N VAL A 300 27.61 -8.91 34.50
CA VAL A 300 26.96 -8.48 35.76
C VAL A 300 27.98 -7.94 36.76
N VAL A 301 29.22 -8.46 36.77
CA VAL A 301 30.30 -8.01 37.66
C VAL A 301 30.71 -6.57 37.33
N VAL A 302 30.99 -6.29 36.05
CA VAL A 302 31.33 -4.93 35.58
C VAL A 302 30.14 -4.00 35.73
N LEU A 303 28.93 -4.48 35.43
CA LEU A 303 27.71 -3.69 35.58
C LEU A 303 27.51 -3.27 37.05
N GLN A 304 27.71 -4.19 38.00
CA GLN A 304 27.69 -3.88 39.42
C GLN A 304 28.81 -2.92 39.82
N ALA A 305 30.03 -3.11 39.32
CA ALA A 305 31.17 -2.24 39.61
C ALA A 305 30.93 -0.78 39.17
N LEU A 306 30.27 -0.58 38.03
CA LEU A 306 29.85 0.73 37.53
C LEU A 306 28.79 1.37 38.43
N LEU A 307 27.78 0.60 38.86
CA LEU A 307 26.72 1.07 39.75
C LEU A 307 27.26 1.43 41.15
N ASP A 308 28.18 0.62 41.68
CA ASP A 308 28.87 0.88 42.96
C ASP A 308 29.62 2.23 42.92
N ARG A 309 30.19 2.57 41.76
CA ARG A 309 30.87 3.86 41.47
C ARG A 309 29.93 5.00 41.05
N LYS A 310 28.62 4.86 41.28
CA LYS A 310 27.59 5.89 41.04
C LYS A 310 27.46 6.34 39.58
N VAL A 311 27.81 5.48 38.61
CA VAL A 311 27.43 5.69 37.21
C VAL A 311 25.89 5.69 37.12
N ASP A 312 25.33 6.66 36.39
CA ASP A 312 23.88 6.75 36.21
C ASP A 312 23.35 5.49 35.50
N ILE A 313 22.48 4.77 36.20
CA ILE A 313 21.86 3.53 35.71
C ILE A 313 21.04 3.72 34.43
N ASN A 314 20.54 4.94 34.20
CA ASN A 314 19.75 5.29 33.01
C ASN A 314 20.58 6.00 31.95
N GLN A 315 21.93 5.98 32.04
CA GLN A 315 22.81 6.62 31.07
C GLN A 315 22.66 5.97 29.69
N ALA A 316 21.74 6.52 28.90
CA ALA A 316 21.32 5.96 27.62
C ALA A 316 22.31 6.27 26.49
N THR A 317 22.26 5.50 25.40
CA THR A 317 22.92 5.83 24.12
C THR A 317 22.43 7.18 23.59
N THR A 318 23.19 7.90 22.77
CA THR A 318 22.72 9.19 22.21
C THR A 318 22.30 9.12 20.75
N LYS A 319 23.06 8.41 19.90
CA LYS A 319 22.77 8.29 18.47
C LYS A 319 22.07 6.96 18.16
N PRO A 320 21.19 6.91 17.15
CA PRO A 320 20.64 5.65 16.68
C PRO A 320 21.72 4.79 16.02
N LYS A 321 21.54 3.47 16.06
CA LYS A 321 22.34 2.50 15.32
C LYS A 321 21.44 1.80 14.30
N ALA A 322 21.46 2.31 13.07
CA ALA A 322 20.55 1.86 12.02
C ALA A 322 20.75 0.37 11.67
N GLU A 323 22.00 -0.11 11.61
CA GLU A 323 22.29 -1.52 11.31
C GLU A 323 21.64 -2.45 12.33
N ALA A 324 21.62 -2.01 13.60
CA ALA A 324 20.99 -2.74 14.70
C ALA A 324 19.49 -2.49 14.84
N SER A 325 18.93 -1.57 14.03
CA SER A 325 17.58 -1.03 14.20
C SER A 325 17.31 -0.55 15.63
N PHE A 326 18.35 0.05 16.21
CA PHE A 326 18.37 0.51 17.59
C PHE A 326 18.13 2.02 17.61
N PRO A 327 17.11 2.53 18.31
CA PRO A 327 16.91 3.97 18.43
C PRO A 327 18.06 4.64 19.19
N GLY A 328 18.12 5.97 19.13
CA GLY A 328 18.90 6.74 20.10
C GLY A 328 18.20 6.74 21.46
N LYS A 329 18.88 7.18 22.52
CA LYS A 329 18.33 7.26 23.89
C LYS A 329 17.89 5.92 24.48
N VAL A 330 18.52 4.82 24.08
CA VAL A 330 18.23 3.51 24.68
C VAL A 330 19.06 3.31 25.94
N THR A 331 18.39 2.99 27.05
CA THR A 331 19.01 2.78 28.37
C THR A 331 19.78 1.45 28.43
N PRO A 332 20.69 1.26 29.41
CA PRO A 332 21.31 -0.04 29.67
C PRO A 332 20.30 -1.17 29.84
N LEU A 333 19.15 -0.88 30.48
CA LEU A 333 18.05 -1.83 30.63
C LEU A 333 17.47 -2.24 29.27
N GLY A 334 17.23 -1.27 28.38
CA GLY A 334 16.78 -1.54 27.01
C GLY A 334 17.79 -2.36 26.20
N VAL A 335 19.09 -2.07 26.34
CA VAL A 335 20.17 -2.85 25.72
C VAL A 335 20.14 -4.30 26.20
N ALA A 336 20.16 -4.54 27.52
CA ALA A 336 20.11 -5.89 28.08
C ALA A 336 18.85 -6.66 27.61
N CYS A 337 17.70 -5.97 27.51
CA CYS A 337 16.46 -6.55 27.03
C CYS A 337 16.54 -7.01 25.57
N PHE A 338 17.10 -6.18 24.68
CA PHE A 338 17.25 -6.51 23.25
C PHE A 338 18.18 -7.72 23.03
N PHE A 339 19.29 -7.78 23.76
CA PHE A 339 20.26 -8.86 23.65
C PHE A 339 19.89 -10.11 24.44
N ARG A 340 18.74 -10.14 25.12
CA ARG A 340 18.27 -11.28 25.95
C ARG A 340 19.24 -11.65 27.08
N ASN A 341 19.81 -10.63 27.72
CA ASN A 341 20.76 -10.76 28.81
C ASN A 341 20.02 -10.57 30.14
N ASN A 342 19.32 -11.62 30.56
CA ASN A 342 18.32 -11.50 31.62
C ASN A 342 18.94 -11.31 33.02
N GLU A 343 20.16 -11.77 33.24
CA GLU A 343 20.91 -11.52 34.48
C GLU A 343 21.25 -10.03 34.62
N ALA A 344 21.66 -9.37 33.54
CA ALA A 344 21.81 -7.92 33.50
C ALA A 344 20.47 -7.19 33.66
N VAL A 345 19.38 -7.67 33.04
CA VAL A 345 18.03 -7.11 33.24
C VAL A 345 17.63 -7.16 34.71
N GLU A 346 17.79 -8.31 35.37
CA GLU A 346 17.48 -8.48 36.79
C GLU A 346 18.30 -7.53 37.67
N LEU A 347 19.61 -7.42 37.43
CA LEU A 347 20.46 -6.51 38.20
C LEU A 347 20.00 -5.06 38.06
N LEU A 348 19.75 -4.61 36.83
CA LEU A 348 19.32 -3.24 36.56
C LEU A 348 17.95 -2.94 37.17
N LEU A 349 17.02 -3.90 37.14
CA LEU A 349 15.71 -3.77 37.80
C LEU A 349 15.85 -3.71 39.33
N ARG A 350 16.68 -4.56 39.94
CA ARG A 350 16.97 -4.51 41.39
C ARG A 350 17.58 -3.17 41.79
N ALA A 351 18.43 -2.61 40.94
CA ALA A 351 19.03 -1.29 41.13
C ALA A 351 18.09 -0.12 40.73
N ARG A 352 16.80 -0.39 40.48
CA ARG A 352 15.74 0.59 40.20
C ARG A 352 15.93 1.38 38.89
N ALA A 353 16.42 0.73 37.84
CA ALA A 353 16.43 1.30 36.50
C ALA A 353 15.01 1.72 36.07
N HIS A 354 14.90 2.82 35.33
CA HIS A 354 13.62 3.37 34.92
C HIS A 354 13.01 2.57 33.76
N VAL A 355 12.06 1.68 34.05
CA VAL A 355 11.44 0.74 33.08
C VAL A 355 10.76 1.42 31.89
N ASN A 356 10.13 2.57 32.10
CA ASN A 356 9.39 3.31 31.07
C ASN A 356 10.20 4.50 30.49
N TYR A 357 11.53 4.45 30.59
CA TYR A 357 12.38 5.54 30.06
C TYR A 357 12.22 5.59 28.54
N LYS A 358 11.85 6.75 28.01
CA LYS A 358 11.53 6.91 26.60
C LYS A 358 12.81 7.03 25.75
N ASP A 359 12.98 6.11 24.83
CA ASP A 359 13.97 6.22 23.76
C ASP A 359 13.59 7.30 22.74
N ALA A 360 14.41 7.47 21.68
CA ALA A 360 14.18 8.46 20.64
C ALA A 360 12.90 8.23 19.82
N TRP A 361 12.33 7.03 19.87
CA TRP A 361 11.04 6.70 19.26
C TRP A 361 9.87 6.82 20.27
N GLY A 362 10.15 7.11 21.55
CA GLY A 362 9.14 7.15 22.60
C GLY A 362 8.86 5.78 23.25
N GLY A 363 9.60 4.73 22.87
CA GLY A 363 9.49 3.39 23.43
C GLY A 363 10.16 3.24 24.80
N GLY A 364 9.69 2.30 25.61
CA GLY A 364 10.26 1.92 26.91
C GLY A 364 11.02 0.59 26.80
N ALA A 365 11.50 0.04 27.91
CA ALA A 365 12.29 -1.21 27.89
C ALA A 365 11.55 -2.44 27.35
N LEU A 366 10.20 -2.43 27.35
CA LEU A 366 9.39 -3.49 26.74
C LEU A 366 9.54 -3.57 25.21
N HIS A 367 9.76 -2.43 24.54
CA HIS A 367 9.98 -2.40 23.10
C HIS A 367 11.23 -3.18 22.67
N PRO A 368 12.44 -2.93 23.20
CA PRO A 368 13.61 -3.74 22.86
C PRO A 368 13.48 -5.20 23.33
N ALA A 369 12.80 -5.49 24.45
CA ALA A 369 12.52 -6.88 24.84
C ALA A 369 11.68 -7.61 23.79
N CYS A 370 10.66 -6.94 23.24
CA CYS A 370 9.84 -7.44 22.15
C CYS A 370 10.64 -7.55 20.84
N ALA A 371 11.46 -6.55 20.49
CA ALA A 371 12.27 -6.58 19.27
C ALA A 371 13.34 -7.69 19.27
N GLY A 372 13.91 -7.98 20.44
CA GLY A 372 14.93 -9.01 20.66
C GLY A 372 14.40 -10.44 20.89
N ASP A 373 13.08 -10.65 20.82
CA ASP A 373 12.41 -11.93 21.12
C ASP A 373 12.75 -12.48 22.53
N ASN A 374 12.69 -11.60 23.54
CA ASN A 374 13.03 -11.91 24.93
C ASN A 374 11.79 -12.15 25.82
N PRO A 375 11.22 -13.37 25.87
CA PRO A 375 10.04 -13.64 26.70
C PRO A 375 10.33 -13.46 28.20
N LEU A 376 11.52 -13.83 28.69
CA LEU A 376 11.85 -13.66 30.10
C LEU A 376 12.02 -12.17 30.46
N GLY A 377 12.67 -11.38 29.60
CA GLY A 377 12.74 -9.92 29.76
C GLY A 377 11.35 -9.27 29.78
N VAL A 378 10.43 -9.71 28.90
CA VAL A 378 9.02 -9.27 28.93
C VAL A 378 8.39 -9.57 30.29
N ARG A 379 8.52 -10.80 30.81
CA ARG A 379 8.03 -11.15 32.16
C ARG A 379 8.61 -10.24 33.23
N LEU A 380 9.94 -10.12 33.29
CA LEU A 380 10.65 -9.33 34.30
C LEU A 380 10.20 -7.86 34.29
N LEU A 381 10.07 -7.26 33.10
CA LEU A 381 9.61 -5.89 32.93
C LEU A 381 8.15 -5.70 33.35
N CYS A 382 7.26 -6.63 33.00
CA CYS A 382 5.86 -6.60 33.44
C CYS A 382 5.74 -6.70 34.97
N HIS A 383 6.53 -7.57 35.61
CA HIS A 383 6.61 -7.64 37.08
C HIS A 383 7.12 -6.32 37.69
N ALA A 384 8.03 -5.64 36.99
CA ALA A 384 8.50 -4.30 37.34
C ALA A 384 7.55 -3.15 36.92
N ARG A 385 6.30 -3.46 36.57
CA ARG A 385 5.24 -2.50 36.20
C ARG A 385 5.56 -1.65 34.96
N ALA A 386 6.25 -2.22 33.98
CA ALA A 386 6.42 -1.58 32.68
C ALA A 386 5.04 -1.38 31.98
N ASN A 387 4.90 -0.27 31.26
CA ASN A 387 3.66 0.06 30.56
C ASN A 387 3.55 -0.76 29.27
N VAL A 388 2.72 -1.82 29.30
CA VAL A 388 2.48 -2.73 28.17
C VAL A 388 1.84 -2.09 26.95
N ASN A 389 1.21 -0.92 27.11
CA ASN A 389 0.53 -0.18 26.05
C ASN A 389 1.30 1.10 25.64
N GLN A 390 2.54 1.28 26.11
CA GLN A 390 3.34 2.44 25.72
C GLN A 390 3.57 2.44 24.21
N GLN A 391 3.18 3.52 23.54
CA GLN A 391 3.39 3.64 22.09
C GLN A 391 4.76 4.25 21.80
N ALA A 392 5.51 3.59 20.93
CA ALA A 392 6.70 4.10 20.26
C ALA A 392 6.36 4.39 18.80
N MET A 393 7.07 5.30 18.15
CA MET A 393 6.72 5.80 16.80
C MET A 393 5.22 6.20 16.75
N PRO A 394 4.67 6.63 15.61
CA PRO A 394 3.23 6.81 15.52
C PRO A 394 2.52 5.45 15.67
N GLY A 395 1.89 5.21 16.83
CA GLY A 395 0.97 4.08 17.06
C GLY A 395 1.58 2.71 17.40
N MET A 396 2.90 2.53 17.44
CA MET A 396 3.52 1.20 17.60
C MET A 396 3.62 0.75 19.07
N SER A 397 2.73 -0.16 19.48
CA SER A 397 2.81 -0.81 20.79
C SER A 397 3.97 -1.82 20.87
N PRO A 398 4.39 -2.26 22.07
CA PRO A 398 5.42 -3.29 22.21
C PRO A 398 4.98 -4.61 21.53
N PHE A 399 3.69 -4.96 21.63
CA PHE A 399 3.13 -6.12 20.95
C PHE A 399 3.20 -5.97 19.44
N MET A 400 2.81 -4.83 18.88
CA MET A 400 2.92 -4.58 17.44
C MET A 400 4.39 -4.66 16.98
N LEU A 401 5.34 -4.16 17.78
CA LEU A 401 6.76 -4.29 17.47
C LEU A 401 7.21 -5.76 17.44
N SER A 402 6.71 -6.62 18.33
CA SER A 402 6.99 -8.06 18.27
C SER A 402 6.48 -8.71 16.97
N CYS A 403 5.34 -8.26 16.42
CA CYS A 403 4.84 -8.67 15.11
C CYS A 403 5.77 -8.21 13.96
N VAL A 404 6.19 -6.94 13.98
CA VAL A 404 7.13 -6.36 12.98
C VAL A 404 8.47 -7.10 12.97
N CYS A 405 8.93 -7.47 14.16
CA CYS A 405 10.18 -8.15 14.37
C CYS A 405 10.09 -9.67 14.14
N GLY A 406 8.91 -10.26 14.08
CA GLY A 406 8.75 -11.72 14.03
C GLY A 406 9.15 -12.43 15.33
N SER A 407 9.04 -11.72 16.46
CA SER A 407 9.45 -12.18 17.79
C SER A 407 8.38 -13.09 18.42
N ARG A 408 8.33 -14.32 17.91
CA ARG A 408 7.30 -15.30 18.25
C ARG A 408 7.19 -15.60 19.74
N ARG A 409 8.32 -15.73 20.44
CA ARG A 409 8.33 -16.10 21.87
C ARG A 409 7.84 -14.93 22.72
N ALA A 410 8.29 -13.71 22.41
CA ALA A 410 7.82 -12.49 23.05
C ALA A 410 6.32 -12.25 22.79
N MET A 411 5.82 -12.49 21.57
CA MET A 411 4.39 -12.40 21.24
C MET A 411 3.54 -13.31 22.13
N LYS A 412 3.91 -14.60 22.22
CA LYS A 412 3.18 -15.58 23.05
C LYS A 412 3.18 -15.17 24.52
N GLU A 413 4.32 -14.66 25.02
CA GLU A 413 4.42 -14.19 26.40
C GLU A 413 3.53 -12.96 26.64
N MET A 414 3.56 -11.99 25.72
CA MET A 414 2.70 -10.80 25.80
C MET A 414 1.21 -11.15 25.77
N LEU A 415 0.78 -12.10 24.92
CA LEU A 415 -0.61 -12.60 24.91
C LEU A 415 -0.98 -13.29 26.21
N THR A 416 -0.03 -13.97 26.85
CA THR A 416 -0.26 -14.63 28.15
C THR A 416 -0.43 -13.60 29.26
N LEU A 417 0.39 -12.54 29.26
CA LEU A 417 0.38 -11.49 30.28
C LEU A 417 -0.70 -10.43 30.07
N ASN A 418 -1.13 -10.22 28.82
CA ASN A 418 -2.16 -9.26 28.43
C ASN A 418 -3.08 -9.87 27.34
N PRO A 419 -4.06 -10.70 27.73
CA PRO A 419 -4.99 -11.32 26.78
C PRO A 419 -5.84 -10.33 25.98
N ASP A 420 -6.07 -9.12 26.52
CA ASP A 420 -6.88 -8.06 25.91
C ASP A 420 -6.05 -7.14 25.00
N VAL A 421 -4.82 -7.52 24.66
CA VAL A 421 -3.97 -6.73 23.76
C VAL A 421 -4.66 -6.54 22.40
N SER A 422 -4.66 -5.30 21.90
CA SER A 422 -5.25 -5.01 20.60
C SER A 422 -4.50 -5.73 19.48
N LEU A 423 -5.20 -6.58 18.75
CA LEU A 423 -4.68 -7.29 17.56
C LEU A 423 -4.93 -6.55 16.25
N ARG A 424 -5.54 -5.36 16.34
CA ARG A 424 -5.84 -4.54 15.17
C ARG A 424 -4.57 -4.28 14.36
N HIS A 425 -4.66 -4.47 13.06
CA HIS A 425 -3.57 -4.33 12.09
C HIS A 425 -2.38 -5.28 12.28
N CYS A 426 -2.35 -6.13 13.33
CA CYS A 426 -1.20 -6.99 13.63
C CYS A 426 -0.91 -8.00 12.52
N LEU A 427 -1.96 -8.55 11.88
CA LEU A 427 -1.79 -9.40 10.69
C LEU A 427 -1.17 -8.62 9.53
N HIS A 428 -1.63 -7.39 9.25
CA HIS A 428 -1.10 -6.57 8.15
C HIS A 428 0.36 -6.19 8.34
N VAL A 429 0.77 -5.74 9.54
CA VAL A 429 2.19 -5.43 9.78
C VAL A 429 3.06 -6.68 9.74
N THR A 430 2.61 -7.80 10.31
CA THR A 430 3.33 -9.09 10.20
C THR A 430 3.57 -9.48 8.75
N LEU A 431 2.54 -9.34 7.90
CA LEU A 431 2.59 -9.71 6.49
C LEU A 431 3.34 -8.69 5.62
N MET A 432 3.30 -7.40 5.97
CA MET A 432 4.07 -6.34 5.30
C MET A 432 5.58 -6.58 5.43
N PHE A 433 6.02 -7.17 6.54
CA PHE A 433 7.42 -7.47 6.75
C PHE A 433 7.69 -8.91 6.34
N ALA A 434 7.92 -9.14 5.04
CA ALA A 434 7.94 -10.47 4.41
C ALA A 434 8.82 -11.50 5.14
N SER A 435 10.00 -11.10 5.63
CA SER A 435 10.88 -11.99 6.42
C SER A 435 10.32 -12.39 7.80
N CYS A 436 9.24 -11.75 8.24
CA CYS A 436 8.48 -11.98 9.47
C CYS A 436 7.06 -12.52 9.17
N GLY A 437 6.63 -12.54 7.91
CA GLY A 437 5.33 -13.04 7.46
C GLY A 437 5.26 -14.57 7.39
N SER A 438 5.82 -15.28 8.37
CA SER A 438 5.79 -16.74 8.40
C SER A 438 4.40 -17.27 8.77
N ALA A 439 4.05 -18.43 8.23
CA ALA A 439 2.83 -19.16 8.57
C ALA A 439 2.65 -19.33 10.08
N ASP A 440 3.75 -19.57 10.81
CA ASP A 440 3.75 -19.75 12.26
C ASP A 440 3.36 -18.48 13.02
N LEU A 441 3.92 -17.33 12.65
CA LEU A 441 3.57 -16.05 13.29
C LEU A 441 2.12 -15.67 13.02
N VAL A 442 1.65 -15.87 11.78
CA VAL A 442 0.24 -15.71 11.41
C VAL A 442 -0.64 -16.67 12.21
N SER A 443 -0.23 -17.93 12.40
CA SER A 443 -0.98 -18.91 13.20
C SER A 443 -1.14 -18.46 14.65
N VAL A 444 -0.11 -17.85 15.27
CA VAL A 444 -0.19 -17.32 16.64
C VAL A 444 -1.24 -16.20 16.73
N LEU A 445 -1.26 -15.29 15.76
CA LEU A 445 -2.26 -14.21 15.71
C LEU A 445 -3.68 -14.74 15.47
N LEU A 446 -3.83 -15.73 14.59
CA LEU A 446 -5.12 -16.36 14.32
C LEU A 446 -5.64 -17.14 15.53
N GLN A 447 -4.77 -17.85 16.27
CA GLN A 447 -5.11 -18.50 17.54
C GLN A 447 -5.55 -17.47 18.60
N ALA A 448 -4.94 -16.29 18.60
CA ALA A 448 -5.36 -15.14 19.41
C ALA A 448 -6.65 -14.46 18.89
N ARG A 449 -7.30 -15.02 17.87
CA ARG A 449 -8.54 -14.50 17.25
C ARG A 449 -8.39 -13.16 16.51
N ALA A 450 -7.21 -12.90 15.94
CA ALA A 450 -7.06 -11.78 15.00
C ALA A 450 -8.01 -11.94 13.80
N ASN A 451 -8.63 -10.85 13.36
CA ASN A 451 -9.59 -10.88 12.26
C ASN A 451 -8.89 -11.15 10.91
N VAL A 452 -9.06 -12.36 10.40
CA VAL A 452 -8.47 -12.84 9.13
C VAL A 452 -8.84 -12.00 7.91
N ASN A 453 -9.98 -11.30 7.96
CA ASN A 453 -10.53 -10.49 6.87
C ASN A 453 -10.50 -8.98 7.17
N GLU A 454 -9.70 -8.55 8.15
CA GLU A 454 -9.60 -7.14 8.55
C GLU A 454 -9.19 -6.24 7.36
N GLN A 455 -10.00 -5.24 7.02
CA GLN A 455 -9.65 -4.28 5.99
C GLN A 455 -8.74 -3.18 6.56
N PHE A 456 -7.56 -3.01 5.97
CA PHE A 456 -6.56 -2.07 6.45
C PHE A 456 -6.98 -0.62 6.19
N ARG A 457 -7.32 0.12 7.25
CA ARG A 457 -7.69 1.53 7.21
C ARG A 457 -6.76 2.34 8.09
N VAL A 458 -5.88 3.10 7.46
CA VAL A 458 -5.03 4.06 8.19
C VAL A 458 -5.92 5.23 8.63
N GLN A 459 -6.12 5.37 9.95
CA GLN A 459 -6.86 6.52 10.48
C GLN A 459 -6.01 7.79 10.31
N ILE A 460 -6.68 8.92 10.08
CA ILE A 460 -6.02 10.25 9.98
C ILE A 460 -5.23 10.59 11.26
N GLN A 461 -5.61 10.00 12.40
CA GLN A 461 -4.95 10.15 13.70
C GLN A 461 -3.52 9.57 13.75
N GLU A 462 -3.10 8.78 12.75
CA GLU A 462 -1.72 8.35 12.54
C GLU A 462 -1.10 9.06 11.31
N PRO A 463 -0.91 10.39 11.36
CA PRO A 463 -0.60 11.20 10.18
C PRO A 463 0.71 10.80 9.50
N GLY A 464 1.67 10.25 10.24
CA GLY A 464 2.94 9.79 9.68
C GLY A 464 2.80 8.58 8.75
N TRP A 465 2.06 7.56 9.19
CA TRP A 465 1.80 6.35 8.38
C TRP A 465 0.89 6.64 7.21
N TRP A 466 -0.13 7.47 7.42
CA TRP A 466 -0.99 7.94 6.34
C TRP A 466 -0.19 8.70 5.28
N LEU A 467 0.66 9.65 5.68
CA LEU A 467 1.47 10.44 4.75
C LEU A 467 2.47 9.55 3.99
N LEU A 468 3.16 8.63 4.68
CA LEU A 468 4.11 7.70 4.06
C LEU A 468 3.43 6.84 2.99
N MET A 469 2.31 6.20 3.32
CA MET A 469 1.62 5.31 2.39
C MET A 469 1.01 6.08 1.21
N ASN A 470 0.46 7.27 1.42
CA ASN A 470 -0.04 8.09 0.32
C ASN A 470 1.10 8.58 -0.59
N ALA A 471 2.20 9.06 -0.02
CA ALA A 471 3.38 9.49 -0.80
C ALA A 471 3.96 8.33 -1.61
N MET A 472 4.11 7.15 -1.01
CA MET A 472 4.58 5.94 -1.70
C MET A 472 3.58 5.46 -2.77
N GLY A 473 2.27 5.59 -2.51
CA GLY A 473 1.22 5.30 -3.49
C GLY A 473 1.26 6.24 -4.70
N VAL A 474 1.51 7.54 -4.50
CA VAL A 474 1.74 8.48 -5.60
C VAL A 474 3.02 8.13 -6.36
N LYS A 475 4.10 7.85 -5.63
CA LYS A 475 5.40 7.45 -6.19
C LYS A 475 5.30 6.20 -7.07
N HIS A 476 4.36 5.29 -6.79
CA HIS A 476 4.13 4.09 -7.60
C HIS A 476 3.95 4.40 -9.10
N ARG A 477 3.29 5.53 -9.43
CA ARG A 477 3.02 5.93 -10.82
C ARG A 477 4.27 6.35 -11.60
N VAL A 478 5.33 6.75 -10.89
CA VAL A 478 6.56 7.28 -11.48
C VAL A 478 7.72 6.31 -11.32
N SER A 479 7.75 5.58 -10.20
CA SER A 479 8.86 4.69 -9.84
C SER A 479 8.36 3.47 -9.07
N PRO A 480 7.79 2.47 -9.76
CA PRO A 480 7.21 1.30 -9.11
C PRO A 480 8.27 0.45 -8.38
N SER A 481 7.89 -0.10 -7.24
CA SER A 481 8.54 -1.14 -6.41
C SER A 481 7.47 -1.89 -5.64
N ARG A 482 7.81 -3.01 -4.99
CA ARG A 482 6.87 -3.72 -4.10
C ARG A 482 6.30 -2.83 -3.00
N LEU A 483 7.10 -1.95 -2.38
CA LEU A 483 6.60 -1.02 -1.36
C LEU A 483 5.60 -0.03 -1.92
N THR A 484 5.94 0.62 -3.03
CA THR A 484 5.03 1.58 -3.66
C THR A 484 3.76 0.90 -4.18
N LEU A 485 3.85 -0.34 -4.67
CA LEU A 485 2.69 -1.13 -5.11
C LEU A 485 1.79 -1.51 -3.93
N LEU A 486 2.37 -1.97 -2.83
CA LEU A 486 1.63 -2.23 -1.59
C LEU A 486 0.96 -0.94 -1.12
N ALA A 487 1.70 0.17 -1.07
CA ALA A 487 1.17 1.47 -0.70
C ALA A 487 0.10 1.99 -1.69
N TYR A 488 0.15 1.61 -2.97
CA TYR A 488 -0.88 1.96 -3.94
C TYR A 488 -2.19 1.17 -3.73
N HIS A 489 -2.10 -0.04 -3.16
CA HIS A 489 -3.23 -0.96 -2.94
C HIS A 489 -3.62 -1.18 -1.47
N HIS A 490 -2.94 -0.55 -0.51
CA HIS A 490 -3.10 -0.85 0.93
C HIS A 490 -4.49 -0.54 1.50
N TYR A 491 -5.17 0.47 0.96
CA TYR A 491 -6.42 0.96 1.54
C TYR A 491 -7.54 -0.07 1.35
N ASP A 492 -8.17 -0.45 2.45
CA ASP A 492 -9.17 -1.54 2.56
C ASP A 492 -8.66 -2.93 2.12
N ALA A 493 -7.35 -3.11 1.97
CA ALA A 493 -6.79 -4.42 1.64
C ALA A 493 -6.82 -5.37 2.85
N THR A 494 -7.12 -6.64 2.58
CA THR A 494 -7.18 -7.70 3.59
C THR A 494 -5.77 -8.24 3.91
N PRO A 495 -5.57 -8.99 5.01
CA PRO A 495 -4.31 -9.67 5.28
C PRO A 495 -3.89 -10.57 4.11
N LEU A 496 -4.84 -11.26 3.48
CA LEU A 496 -4.56 -12.09 2.31
C LEU A 496 -3.96 -11.27 1.16
N MET A 497 -4.50 -10.09 0.86
CA MET A 497 -3.92 -9.20 -0.15
C MET A 497 -2.52 -8.70 0.26
N PHE A 498 -2.31 -8.37 1.54
CA PHE A 498 -1.00 -7.97 2.04
C PHE A 498 0.04 -9.07 1.86
N SER A 499 -0.30 -10.33 2.16
CA SER A 499 0.60 -11.48 1.96
C SER A 499 1.04 -11.64 0.50
N ILE A 500 0.14 -11.37 -0.45
CA ILE A 500 0.42 -11.42 -1.88
C ILE A 500 1.29 -10.23 -2.32
N LEU A 501 0.93 -9.01 -1.89
CA LEU A 501 1.62 -7.78 -2.25
C LEU A 501 3.04 -7.69 -1.67
N SER A 502 3.25 -8.24 -0.47
CA SER A 502 4.57 -8.29 0.17
C SER A 502 5.43 -9.47 -0.30
N GLY A 503 4.80 -10.53 -0.82
CA GLY A 503 5.46 -11.76 -1.24
C GLY A 503 5.53 -12.84 -0.14
N SER A 504 4.86 -12.66 1.00
CA SER A 504 4.76 -13.65 2.09
C SER A 504 3.83 -14.83 1.74
N LEU A 505 4.17 -15.58 0.68
CA LEU A 505 3.29 -16.60 0.11
C LEU A 505 3.03 -17.78 1.06
N ASP A 506 3.96 -18.09 1.96
CA ASP A 506 3.79 -19.17 2.95
C ASP A 506 2.60 -18.93 3.89
N SER A 507 2.33 -17.66 4.21
CA SER A 507 1.20 -17.29 5.06
C SER A 507 -0.16 -17.44 4.38
N VAL A 508 -0.20 -17.48 3.04
CA VAL A 508 -1.46 -17.60 2.29
C VAL A 508 -2.21 -18.87 2.68
N SER A 509 -1.52 -20.00 2.80
CA SER A 509 -2.14 -21.27 3.20
C SER A 509 -2.73 -21.21 4.62
N SER A 510 -2.05 -20.55 5.56
CA SER A 510 -2.55 -20.35 6.93
C SER A 510 -3.79 -19.46 6.96
N LEU A 511 -3.80 -18.37 6.17
CA LEU A 511 -4.94 -17.47 6.05
C LEU A 511 -6.15 -18.18 5.40
N LEU A 512 -5.93 -18.92 4.31
CA LEU A 512 -7.00 -19.68 3.64
C LEU A 512 -7.57 -20.77 4.55
N SER A 513 -6.72 -21.48 5.29
CA SER A 513 -7.16 -22.48 6.28
C SER A 513 -8.01 -21.84 7.40
N ALA A 514 -7.75 -20.58 7.73
CA ALA A 514 -8.54 -19.79 8.65
C ALA A 514 -9.75 -19.08 8.00
N ARG A 515 -10.16 -19.51 6.80
CA ARG A 515 -11.31 -18.99 6.04
C ARG A 515 -11.16 -17.52 5.62
N ALA A 516 -9.95 -17.13 5.22
CA ALA A 516 -9.74 -15.85 4.52
C ALA A 516 -10.59 -15.82 3.23
N ARG A 517 -11.30 -14.70 3.05
CA ARG A 517 -12.20 -14.48 1.92
C ARG A 517 -11.42 -13.97 0.70
N LEU A 518 -11.71 -14.56 -0.47
CA LEU A 518 -11.08 -14.20 -1.75
C LEU A 518 -11.84 -13.09 -2.51
N ASP A 519 -13.13 -12.93 -2.20
CA ASP A 519 -14.10 -12.04 -2.85
C ASP A 519 -14.05 -10.60 -2.34
N ILE A 520 -13.47 -10.36 -1.16
CA ILE A 520 -13.33 -9.01 -0.60
C ILE A 520 -12.49 -8.16 -1.55
N ARG A 521 -12.96 -6.93 -1.78
CA ARG A 521 -12.28 -5.96 -2.64
C ARG A 521 -11.65 -4.86 -1.79
N ASN A 522 -10.43 -4.45 -2.17
CA ASN A 522 -9.81 -3.25 -1.61
C ASN A 522 -10.47 -1.97 -2.15
N TYR A 523 -9.98 -0.81 -1.74
CA TYR A 523 -10.49 0.50 -2.17
C TYR A 523 -10.50 0.67 -3.70
N ARG A 524 -9.53 0.04 -4.38
CA ARG A 524 -9.39 0.05 -5.84
C ARG A 524 -10.17 -1.08 -6.53
N LYS A 525 -11.15 -1.66 -5.83
CA LYS A 525 -12.02 -2.73 -6.30
C LYS A 525 -11.30 -4.03 -6.69
N GLN A 526 -10.06 -4.21 -6.23
CA GLN A 526 -9.27 -5.39 -6.56
C GLN A 526 -9.45 -6.50 -5.53
N THR A 527 -9.65 -7.72 -6.02
CA THR A 527 -9.67 -8.94 -5.21
C THR A 527 -8.25 -9.46 -4.94
N ALA A 528 -8.11 -10.37 -3.97
CA ALA A 528 -6.84 -11.06 -3.72
C ALA A 528 -6.35 -11.81 -4.97
N CYS A 529 -7.28 -12.38 -5.74
CA CYS A 529 -6.97 -13.14 -6.94
C CYS A 529 -6.44 -12.31 -8.10
N GLU A 530 -6.99 -11.11 -8.32
CA GLU A 530 -6.43 -10.17 -9.29
C GLU A 530 -5.02 -9.73 -8.91
N LEU A 531 -4.79 -9.45 -7.63
CA LEU A 531 -3.46 -9.08 -7.13
C LEU A 531 -2.47 -10.25 -7.27
N ALA A 532 -2.90 -11.49 -7.03
CA ALA A 532 -2.07 -12.67 -7.23
C ALA A 532 -1.58 -12.81 -8.67
N ARG A 533 -2.47 -12.59 -9.66
CA ARG A 533 -2.10 -12.60 -11.08
C ARG A 533 -1.13 -11.46 -11.42
N LYS A 534 -1.37 -10.25 -10.91
CA LYS A 534 -0.46 -9.10 -11.09
C LYS A 534 0.94 -9.34 -10.51
N MET A 535 1.01 -10.07 -9.41
CA MET A 535 2.27 -10.40 -8.73
C MET A 535 2.99 -11.62 -9.32
N LEU A 536 2.45 -12.24 -10.38
CA LEU A 536 2.96 -13.50 -10.94
C LEU A 536 3.09 -14.59 -9.87
N ALA A 537 2.09 -14.66 -8.98
CA ALA A 537 2.05 -15.63 -7.88
C ALA A 537 2.06 -17.08 -8.42
N PRO A 538 2.48 -18.07 -7.62
CA PRO A 538 2.56 -19.46 -8.04
C PRO A 538 1.23 -20.02 -8.59
N SER A 539 1.31 -20.97 -9.51
CA SER A 539 0.16 -21.58 -10.19
C SER A 539 -0.90 -22.10 -9.21
N TRP A 540 -0.50 -22.75 -8.12
CA TRP A 540 -1.42 -23.28 -7.12
C TRP A 540 -2.31 -22.18 -6.49
N LEU A 541 -1.81 -20.96 -6.34
CA LEU A 541 -2.59 -19.84 -5.79
C LEU A 541 -3.54 -19.27 -6.86
N ILE A 542 -3.09 -19.22 -8.11
CA ILE A 542 -3.92 -18.80 -9.24
C ILE A 542 -5.06 -19.82 -9.47
N GLU A 543 -4.79 -21.10 -9.30
CA GLU A 543 -5.76 -22.20 -9.37
C GLU A 543 -6.75 -22.15 -8.19
N ALA A 544 -6.28 -21.94 -6.96
CA ALA A 544 -7.17 -21.73 -5.81
C ALA A 544 -8.14 -20.56 -6.05
N CYS A 545 -7.69 -19.55 -6.79
CA CYS A 545 -8.49 -18.41 -7.21
C CYS A 545 -9.46 -18.68 -8.36
N SER A 546 -9.20 -19.68 -9.22
CA SER A 546 -10.10 -20.04 -10.33
C SER A 546 -11.24 -20.94 -9.87
N THR A 547 -11.03 -21.80 -8.86
CA THR A 547 -12.07 -22.68 -8.31
C THR A 547 -13.22 -21.93 -7.63
N THR A 548 -13.01 -20.69 -7.17
CA THR A 548 -14.04 -19.83 -6.58
C THR A 548 -14.59 -18.79 -7.57
N GLY A 549 -13.97 -18.62 -8.73
CA GLY A 549 -14.23 -17.50 -9.66
C GLY A 549 -15.37 -17.68 -10.66
N GLN A 550 -16.12 -18.79 -10.62
CA GLN A 550 -17.24 -19.03 -11.56
C GLN A 550 -18.56 -18.37 -11.15
N GLN A 551 -18.65 -17.68 -10.00
CA GLN A 551 -19.89 -17.01 -9.56
C GLN A 551 -19.88 -15.47 -9.67
N ASP A 552 -18.72 -14.81 -9.79
CA ASP A 552 -18.63 -13.35 -9.56
C ASP A 552 -18.17 -12.51 -10.77
N ALA A 553 -18.03 -13.10 -11.95
CA ALA A 553 -17.43 -12.44 -13.12
C ALA A 553 -18.36 -11.43 -13.85
N GLU A 554 -19.61 -11.24 -13.42
CA GLU A 554 -20.60 -10.43 -14.16
C GLU A 554 -20.92 -9.03 -13.60
N ILE A 555 -20.28 -8.56 -12.51
CA ILE A 555 -20.70 -7.31 -11.81
C ILE A 555 -19.60 -6.24 -11.71
N LEU A 556 -18.84 -5.96 -12.78
CA LEU A 556 -17.77 -4.94 -12.72
C LEU A 556 -17.67 -4.08 -13.99
N ALA A 557 -18.61 -3.16 -14.17
CA ALA A 557 -18.42 -2.04 -15.10
C ALA A 557 -19.17 -0.72 -14.76
N GLU A 558 -19.88 -0.59 -13.64
CA GLU A 558 -20.78 0.58 -13.43
C GLU A 558 -20.32 1.60 -12.37
N GLY A 559 -19.17 1.43 -11.72
CA GLY A 559 -18.81 2.24 -10.54
C GLY A 559 -18.15 3.61 -10.80
N ASP A 560 -17.44 3.79 -11.92
CA ASP A 560 -16.54 4.93 -12.09
C ASP A 560 -17.14 6.10 -12.90
N THR A 561 -18.38 5.98 -13.38
CA THR A 561 -19.03 7.01 -14.22
C THR A 561 -19.87 8.01 -13.41
N TYR A 562 -20.25 7.67 -12.17
CA TYR A 562 -21.17 8.47 -11.34
C TYR A 562 -20.50 9.65 -10.61
N VAL A 563 -19.20 9.57 -10.30
CA VAL A 563 -18.50 10.63 -9.56
C VAL A 563 -18.04 11.76 -10.49
N LEU A 564 -17.68 11.43 -11.74
CA LEU A 564 -17.34 12.41 -12.77
C LEU A 564 -18.56 13.20 -13.26
N THR A 565 -19.73 12.57 -13.35
CA THR A 565 -20.99 13.24 -13.69
C THR A 565 -21.44 14.21 -12.59
N LEU A 566 -21.23 13.88 -11.31
CA LEU A 566 -21.58 14.77 -10.19
C LEU A 566 -20.69 16.02 -10.12
N ALA A 567 -19.38 15.86 -10.33
CA ALA A 567 -18.44 16.98 -10.37
C ALA A 567 -18.69 17.88 -11.59
N GLY A 568 -19.03 17.30 -12.74
CA GLY A 568 -19.42 18.04 -13.94
C GLY A 568 -20.72 18.83 -13.75
N LEU A 569 -21.73 18.25 -13.10
CA LEU A 569 -22.99 18.92 -12.82
C LEU A 569 -22.81 20.11 -11.86
N VAL A 570 -22.00 19.95 -10.80
CA VAL A 570 -21.73 21.03 -9.83
C VAL A 570 -20.99 22.21 -10.48
N LEU A 571 -20.02 21.93 -11.35
CA LEU A 571 -19.29 22.96 -12.10
C LEU A 571 -20.19 23.67 -13.12
N LEU A 572 -21.05 22.92 -13.82
CA LEU A 572 -22.03 23.48 -14.75
C LEU A 572 -23.00 24.42 -14.01
N LEU A 573 -23.48 24.01 -12.84
CA LEU A 573 -24.42 24.78 -12.00
C LEU A 573 -23.80 26.05 -11.40
N ALA A 574 -22.57 25.96 -10.90
CA ALA A 574 -21.83 27.13 -10.42
C ALA A 574 -21.61 28.14 -11.56
N ARG A 575 -21.38 27.63 -12.78
CA ARG A 575 -21.24 28.46 -13.97
C ARG A 575 -22.58 29.09 -14.42
N THR A 576 -23.69 28.33 -14.44
CA THR A 576 -25.01 28.90 -14.78
C THR A 576 -25.44 29.96 -13.77
N MET A 577 -25.18 29.74 -12.48
CA MET A 577 -25.49 30.72 -11.43
C MET A 577 -24.64 31.98 -11.56
N TRP A 578 -23.34 31.83 -11.86
CA TRP A 578 -22.46 32.96 -12.16
C TRP A 578 -22.94 33.73 -13.39
N ASP A 579 -23.39 33.05 -14.42
CA ASP A 579 -23.85 33.67 -15.66
C ASP A 579 -25.22 34.37 -15.46
N ILE A 580 -26.15 33.80 -14.69
CA ILE A 580 -27.41 34.48 -14.31
C ILE A 580 -27.13 35.74 -13.49
N ILE A 581 -26.25 35.67 -12.49
CA ILE A 581 -25.92 36.82 -11.65
C ILE A 581 -25.18 37.89 -12.46
N LYS A 582 -24.18 37.50 -13.27
CA LYS A 582 -23.35 38.42 -14.03
C LYS A 582 -24.11 39.06 -15.18
N TYR A 583 -24.86 38.27 -15.96
CA TYR A 583 -25.50 38.76 -17.18
C TYR A 583 -26.91 39.30 -16.93
N ASP A 584 -27.73 38.67 -16.08
CA ASP A 584 -29.12 39.09 -15.88
C ASP A 584 -29.30 40.10 -14.71
N TYR A 585 -28.48 40.02 -13.63
CA TYR A 585 -28.65 40.86 -12.43
C TYR A 585 -27.72 42.08 -12.38
N ILE A 586 -26.47 41.94 -12.81
CA ILE A 586 -25.46 43.01 -12.72
C ILE A 586 -25.41 43.87 -14.00
N GLY A 587 -25.79 43.34 -15.17
CA GLY A 587 -25.52 43.97 -16.47
C GLY A 587 -26.72 44.39 -17.34
N TYR A 588 -27.94 43.88 -17.13
CA TYR A 588 -29.04 44.01 -18.10
C TYR A 588 -30.28 44.75 -17.60
N ARG A 589 -30.77 45.70 -18.40
CA ARG A 589 -32.19 46.09 -18.50
C ARG A 589 -32.66 45.61 -19.86
N PHE A 590 -33.57 44.65 -19.89
CA PHE A 590 -33.83 43.80 -21.06
C PHE A 590 -34.18 44.52 -22.36
N LEU A 591 -34.65 45.78 -22.35
CA LEU A 591 -35.10 46.47 -23.55
C LEU A 591 -34.93 47.98 -23.39
N ASN A 592 -34.29 48.64 -24.36
CA ASN A 592 -34.43 50.08 -24.52
C ASN A 592 -35.44 50.35 -25.64
N THR A 593 -36.71 50.46 -25.28
CA THR A 593 -37.83 50.71 -26.20
C THR A 593 -37.61 51.96 -27.05
N GLU A 594 -36.92 52.99 -26.52
CA GLU A 594 -36.61 54.21 -27.27
C GLU A 594 -35.58 53.98 -28.39
N LYS A 595 -34.60 53.08 -28.19
CA LYS A 595 -33.64 52.71 -29.25
C LYS A 595 -34.29 51.86 -30.35
N VAL A 596 -35.28 51.03 -30.01
CA VAL A 596 -36.03 50.22 -30.97
C VAL A 596 -36.94 51.11 -31.83
N ASP A 597 -37.67 52.04 -31.21
CA ASP A 597 -38.49 53.02 -31.94
C ASP A 597 -37.63 53.92 -32.85
N GLY A 598 -36.42 54.30 -32.41
CA GLY A 598 -35.46 55.08 -33.22
C GLY A 598 -34.85 54.31 -34.40
N LYS A 599 -34.56 53.01 -34.25
CA LYS A 599 -34.10 52.18 -35.39
C LYS A 599 -35.23 51.92 -36.39
N ILE A 600 -36.45 51.65 -35.91
CA ILE A 600 -37.64 51.45 -36.77
C ILE A 600 -37.98 52.73 -37.53
N SER A 601 -37.88 53.91 -36.90
CA SER A 601 -38.08 55.19 -37.60
C SER A 601 -37.04 55.40 -38.70
N THR A 602 -35.77 55.07 -38.45
CA THR A 602 -34.69 55.21 -39.44
C THR A 602 -34.86 54.23 -40.62
N ILE A 603 -35.33 53.01 -40.38
CA ILE A 603 -35.64 52.02 -41.42
C ILE A 603 -36.86 52.45 -42.26
N CYS A 604 -37.91 52.95 -41.61
CA CYS A 604 -39.09 53.51 -42.28
C CYS A 604 -38.72 54.73 -43.16
N GLU A 605 -37.82 55.61 -42.70
CA GLU A 605 -37.33 56.77 -43.46
C GLU A 605 -36.39 56.40 -44.62
N GLY A 606 -35.66 55.28 -44.52
CA GLY A 606 -34.73 54.79 -45.54
C GLY A 606 -35.37 54.01 -46.69
N PHE A 607 -36.41 53.20 -46.41
CA PHE A 607 -37.04 52.31 -47.40
C PHE A 607 -38.28 52.89 -48.11
N LEU A 608 -38.99 53.84 -47.50
CA LEU A 608 -40.26 54.37 -48.02
C LEU A 608 -40.15 55.84 -48.39
N LYS A 609 -39.39 56.15 -49.44
CA LYS A 609 -39.26 57.51 -50.00
C LYS A 609 -40.46 57.99 -50.83
N SER A 610 -41.61 57.30 -50.78
CA SER A 610 -42.85 57.79 -51.38
C SER A 610 -44.03 57.60 -50.43
N SER A 611 -44.73 58.69 -50.19
CA SER A 611 -45.81 58.92 -49.23
C SER A 611 -47.11 58.12 -49.51
N ALA A 612 -47.02 56.79 -49.56
CA ALA A 612 -48.18 55.91 -49.69
C ALA A 612 -47.89 54.54 -49.06
N ASP A 613 -47.76 54.51 -47.74
CA ASP A 613 -48.31 53.45 -46.87
C ASP A 613 -47.89 53.71 -45.41
N SER A 614 -48.54 54.68 -44.76
CA SER A 614 -48.41 54.79 -43.30
C SER A 614 -48.89 53.50 -42.63
N ALA A 615 -49.83 52.79 -43.24
CA ALA A 615 -50.33 51.49 -42.80
C ALA A 615 -49.25 50.39 -42.80
N ALA A 616 -48.32 50.36 -43.75
CA ALA A 616 -47.25 49.36 -43.78
C ALA A 616 -46.19 49.62 -42.68
N CYS A 617 -45.80 50.88 -42.45
CA CYS A 617 -44.93 51.22 -41.32
C CYS A 617 -45.62 51.05 -39.96
N GLN A 618 -46.94 51.24 -39.88
CA GLN A 618 -47.71 50.95 -38.67
C GLN A 618 -47.85 49.44 -38.44
N SER A 619 -48.08 48.66 -39.51
CA SER A 619 -48.10 47.19 -39.49
C SER A 619 -46.76 46.62 -39.06
N LEU A 620 -45.64 47.12 -39.61
CA LEU A 620 -44.30 46.70 -39.21
C LEU A 620 -44.01 47.07 -37.75
N ARG A 621 -44.47 48.26 -37.31
CA ARG A 621 -44.33 48.72 -35.92
C ARG A 621 -45.21 47.90 -34.97
N ASP A 622 -46.36 47.42 -35.42
CA ASP A 622 -47.24 46.54 -34.63
C ASP A 622 -46.77 45.07 -34.64
N GLU A 623 -46.12 44.60 -35.72
CA GLU A 623 -45.49 43.26 -35.79
C GLU A 623 -44.18 43.17 -34.97
N LEU A 624 -43.38 44.25 -34.92
CA LEU A 624 -42.10 44.30 -34.19
C LEU A 624 -42.25 44.76 -32.73
N LYS A 625 -43.45 45.20 -32.32
CA LYS A 625 -43.74 45.51 -30.91
C LYS A 625 -43.65 44.23 -30.10
N ILE A 626 -42.80 44.27 -29.08
CA ILE A 626 -42.63 43.14 -28.16
C ILE A 626 -43.95 42.92 -27.42
N PRO A 627 -44.56 41.73 -27.51
CA PRO A 627 -45.82 41.47 -26.84
C PRO A 627 -45.68 41.68 -25.32
N PRO A 628 -46.66 42.31 -24.64
CA PRO A 628 -46.59 42.57 -23.20
C PRO A 628 -46.32 41.32 -22.36
N TRP A 629 -46.81 40.15 -22.81
CA TRP A 629 -46.57 38.87 -22.16
C TRP A 629 -45.12 38.37 -22.30
N LEU A 630 -44.44 38.69 -23.40
CA LEU A 630 -43.03 38.35 -23.62
C LEU A 630 -42.13 39.21 -22.70
N HIS A 631 -42.50 40.49 -22.54
CA HIS A 631 -41.85 41.40 -21.60
C HIS A 631 -42.07 40.95 -20.13
N ALA A 632 -43.31 40.58 -19.77
CA ALA A 632 -43.61 39.99 -18.47
C ALA A 632 -42.86 38.66 -18.23
N GLY A 633 -42.74 37.82 -19.26
CA GLY A 633 -41.97 36.58 -19.22
C GLY A 633 -40.48 36.81 -18.96
N SER A 634 -39.89 37.83 -19.59
CA SER A 634 -38.48 38.21 -19.35
C SER A 634 -38.23 38.69 -17.91
N LEU A 635 -39.20 39.40 -17.30
CA LEU A 635 -39.12 39.88 -15.92
C LEU A 635 -39.26 38.75 -14.89
N LEU A 636 -40.03 37.71 -15.22
CA LEU A 636 -40.28 36.58 -14.32
C LEU A 636 -39.22 35.47 -14.44
N ALA A 637 -38.52 35.37 -15.57
CA ALA A 637 -37.52 34.33 -15.83
C ALA A 637 -36.41 34.20 -14.76
N PRO A 638 -35.85 35.29 -14.19
CA PRO A 638 -34.85 35.19 -13.12
C PRO A 638 -35.42 34.60 -11.82
N VAL A 639 -36.68 34.93 -11.48
CA VAL A 639 -37.36 34.42 -10.29
C VAL A 639 -37.60 32.92 -10.40
N PHE A 640 -38.03 32.45 -11.56
CA PHE A 640 -38.21 31.02 -11.83
C PHE A 640 -36.88 30.25 -11.90
N GLY A 641 -35.81 30.87 -12.41
CA GLY A 641 -34.45 30.29 -12.36
C GLY A 641 -33.95 30.07 -10.94
N ILE A 642 -34.16 31.05 -10.05
CA ILE A 642 -33.82 30.94 -8.61
C ILE A 642 -34.70 29.89 -7.92
N LEU A 643 -35.99 29.83 -8.23
CA LEU A 643 -36.89 28.82 -7.67
C LEU A 643 -36.49 27.41 -8.09
N GLY A 644 -36.09 27.22 -9.36
CA GLY A 644 -35.52 25.97 -9.87
C GLY A 644 -34.25 25.56 -9.12
N PHE A 645 -33.37 26.53 -8.82
CA PHE A 645 -32.17 26.29 -8.01
C PHE A 645 -32.48 25.87 -6.57
N VAL A 646 -33.46 26.51 -5.92
CA VAL A 646 -33.87 26.15 -4.55
C VAL A 646 -34.44 24.73 -4.50
N VAL A 647 -35.23 24.33 -5.50
CA VAL A 647 -35.71 22.94 -5.63
C VAL A 647 -34.51 22.00 -5.81
N LEU A 648 -33.56 22.34 -6.68
CA LEU A 648 -32.37 21.52 -6.97
C LEU A 648 -31.41 21.38 -5.76
N ALA A 649 -31.22 22.43 -4.98
CA ALA A 649 -30.41 22.42 -3.76
C ALA A 649 -31.04 21.54 -2.66
N LYS A 650 -32.37 21.58 -2.54
CA LYS A 650 -33.12 20.71 -1.63
C LYS A 650 -33.00 19.23 -2.04
N LEU A 651 -32.97 18.94 -3.35
CA LEU A 651 -32.73 17.59 -3.89
C LEU A 651 -31.33 17.06 -3.56
N LEU A 652 -30.29 17.89 -3.67
CA LEU A 652 -28.92 17.56 -3.27
C LEU A 652 -28.82 17.27 -1.76
N TRP A 653 -29.52 18.05 -0.93
CA TRP A 653 -29.54 17.85 0.51
C TRP A 653 -30.20 16.52 0.90
N SER A 654 -31.37 16.20 0.33
CA SER A 654 -32.04 14.91 0.56
C SER A 654 -31.17 13.71 0.12
N PHE A 655 -30.41 13.84 -0.98
CA PHE A 655 -29.51 12.79 -1.46
C PHE A 655 -28.27 12.60 -0.56
N VAL A 656 -27.69 13.68 -0.06
CA VAL A 656 -26.60 13.63 0.92
C VAL A 656 -27.08 12.98 2.23
N GLU A 657 -28.28 13.32 2.69
CA GLU A 657 -28.88 12.75 3.90
C GLU A 657 -29.19 11.25 3.74
N LEU A 658 -29.64 10.82 2.55
CA LEU A 658 -29.83 9.40 2.22
C LEU A 658 -28.51 8.62 2.22
N ASN A 659 -27.43 9.19 1.67
CA ASN A 659 -26.11 8.56 1.74
C ASN A 659 -25.53 8.57 3.16
N ARG A 660 -25.85 9.58 3.97
CA ARG A 660 -25.42 9.67 5.37
C ARG A 660 -26.11 8.64 6.26
N THR A 661 -27.40 8.40 6.03
CA THR A 661 -28.18 7.35 6.71
C THR A 661 -27.73 5.96 6.27
N VAL A 662 -27.42 5.74 4.99
CA VAL A 662 -26.80 4.51 4.49
C VAL A 662 -25.39 4.27 5.06
N ALA A 663 -24.62 5.33 5.30
CA ALA A 663 -23.29 5.24 5.90
C ALA A 663 -23.30 5.00 7.43
N GLN A 664 -24.40 5.33 8.13
CA GLN A 664 -24.52 5.18 9.59
C GLN A 664 -25.12 3.83 10.03
N GLY A 665 -25.87 3.12 9.18
CA GLY A 665 -26.44 1.80 9.49
C GLY A 665 -25.46 0.63 9.29
N THR A 666 -24.66 0.30 10.31
CA THR A 666 -23.63 -0.77 10.27
C THR A 666 -24.09 -2.14 10.81
N ASN A 667 -25.39 -2.39 11.00
CA ASN A 667 -25.90 -3.72 11.38
C ASN A 667 -26.96 -4.21 10.39
N GLN A 668 -26.73 -5.41 9.86
CA GLN A 668 -27.57 -6.07 8.85
C GLN A 668 -28.93 -6.53 9.44
N ASP A 669 -29.03 -6.68 10.76
CA ASP A 669 -30.26 -7.09 11.44
C ASP A 669 -31.21 -5.92 11.74
N VAL A 670 -30.67 -4.70 11.93
CA VAL A 670 -31.49 -3.47 12.01
C VAL A 670 -32.09 -3.12 10.63
N ARG A 671 -31.47 -3.60 9.54
CA ARG A 671 -31.97 -3.43 8.17
C ARG A 671 -33.27 -4.16 7.91
N LEU A 672 -33.52 -5.32 8.53
CA LEU A 672 -34.74 -6.09 8.30
C LEU A 672 -35.89 -5.60 9.19
N GLU A 673 -35.64 -5.33 10.48
CA GLU A 673 -36.69 -4.80 11.37
C GLU A 673 -37.09 -3.36 11.02
N ALA A 674 -36.18 -2.51 10.54
CA ALA A 674 -36.53 -1.17 10.06
C ALA A 674 -37.22 -1.18 8.68
N MET A 675 -37.02 -2.22 7.86
CA MET A 675 -37.71 -2.36 6.57
C MET A 675 -39.06 -3.08 6.69
N GLU A 676 -39.24 -3.99 7.65
CA GLU A 676 -40.52 -4.68 7.89
C GLU A 676 -41.47 -3.89 8.80
N ALA A 677 -40.97 -3.06 9.72
CA ALA A 677 -41.82 -2.19 10.55
C ALA A 677 -42.35 -0.94 9.82
N ASP A 678 -41.90 -0.69 8.59
CA ASP A 678 -42.31 0.44 7.74
C ASP A 678 -43.25 0.01 6.59
N ALA A 679 -43.85 -1.17 6.69
CA ALA A 679 -44.88 -1.67 5.79
C ALA A 679 -46.22 -0.94 5.97
N THR A 680 -46.29 0.32 5.51
CA THR A 680 -47.55 0.92 5.06
C THR A 680 -47.39 1.44 3.63
N PRO A 681 -48.38 1.27 2.73
CA PRO A 681 -48.20 1.52 1.29
C PRO A 681 -48.03 3.00 0.91
N TRP A 682 -47.98 3.92 1.88
CA TRP A 682 -48.13 5.36 1.67
C TRP A 682 -47.18 6.23 2.51
N LYS A 683 -45.91 5.83 2.72
CA LYS A 683 -44.88 6.84 3.06
C LYS A 683 -44.58 7.69 1.84
N LEU A 684 -45.32 8.80 1.76
CA LEU A 684 -45.41 9.75 0.66
C LEU A 684 -44.05 10.38 0.29
N ALA A 685 -43.10 10.53 1.21
CA ALA A 685 -41.96 11.44 1.01
C ALA A 685 -41.03 11.14 -0.18
N PRO A 686 -40.45 9.93 -0.37
CA PRO A 686 -39.47 9.72 -1.46
C PRO A 686 -40.11 9.63 -2.85
N ARG A 687 -41.32 9.05 -2.93
CA ARG A 687 -42.07 8.96 -4.21
C ARG A 687 -42.67 10.31 -4.60
N LEU A 688 -43.14 11.09 -3.63
CA LEU A 688 -43.59 12.46 -3.87
C LEU A 688 -42.43 13.34 -4.32
N GLU A 689 -41.21 13.16 -3.80
CA GLU A 689 -40.01 13.85 -4.30
C GLU A 689 -39.75 13.53 -5.79
N TRP A 690 -39.81 12.26 -6.20
CA TRP A 690 -39.65 11.90 -7.62
C TRP A 690 -40.78 12.44 -8.50
N VAL A 691 -42.02 12.40 -8.01
CA VAL A 691 -43.18 12.99 -8.69
C VAL A 691 -43.03 14.51 -8.80
N ILE A 692 -42.55 15.19 -7.76
CA ILE A 692 -42.26 16.63 -7.77
C ILE A 692 -41.16 16.94 -8.79
N ILE A 693 -40.13 16.10 -8.92
CA ILE A 693 -39.08 16.28 -9.94
C ILE A 693 -39.67 16.08 -11.35
N ILE A 694 -40.44 15.02 -11.57
CA ILE A 694 -41.08 14.73 -12.86
C ILE A 694 -42.04 15.86 -13.27
N LEU A 695 -42.76 16.46 -12.32
CA LEU A 695 -43.66 17.59 -12.55
C LEU A 695 -42.93 18.94 -12.66
N GLY A 696 -41.84 19.13 -11.92
CA GLY A 696 -41.08 20.39 -11.86
C GLY A 696 -40.07 20.58 -12.98
N THR A 697 -39.53 19.49 -13.53
CA THR A 697 -38.51 19.55 -14.61
C THR A 697 -39.06 20.06 -15.95
N PRO A 698 -40.30 19.73 -16.37
CA PRO A 698 -40.96 20.36 -17.52
C PRO A 698 -41.09 21.88 -17.38
N LEU A 699 -41.30 22.39 -16.16
CA LEU A 699 -41.35 23.84 -15.91
C LEU A 699 -39.99 24.49 -16.16
N ILE A 700 -38.89 23.84 -15.76
CA ILE A 700 -37.51 24.30 -16.05
C ILE A 700 -37.26 24.31 -17.57
N PHE A 701 -37.66 23.25 -18.28
CA PHE A 701 -37.59 23.20 -19.74
C PHE A 701 -38.35 24.35 -20.41
N ILE A 702 -39.59 24.61 -19.99
CA ILE A 702 -40.41 25.71 -20.54
C ILE A 702 -39.74 27.05 -20.31
N VAL A 703 -39.22 27.30 -19.11
CA VAL A 703 -38.56 28.58 -18.76
C VAL A 703 -37.27 28.77 -19.56
N MET A 704 -36.42 27.74 -19.69
CA MET A 704 -35.16 27.82 -20.44
C MET A 704 -35.41 27.94 -21.96
N SER A 705 -36.41 27.24 -22.49
CA SER A 705 -36.83 27.39 -23.89
C SER A 705 -37.49 28.74 -24.18
N MET A 706 -38.28 29.28 -23.25
CA MET A 706 -38.80 30.65 -23.37
C MET A 706 -37.68 31.69 -23.33
N ARG A 707 -36.69 31.49 -22.46
CA ARG A 707 -35.51 32.36 -22.33
C ARG A 707 -34.67 32.35 -23.61
N SER A 708 -34.41 31.18 -24.19
CA SER A 708 -33.71 31.07 -25.48
C SER A 708 -34.50 31.75 -26.60
N LEU A 709 -35.83 31.56 -26.66
CA LEU A 709 -36.70 32.25 -27.62
C LEU A 709 -36.66 33.78 -27.48
N ILE A 710 -36.60 34.31 -26.26
CA ILE A 710 -36.47 35.76 -26.03
C ILE A 710 -35.12 36.27 -26.55
N ARG A 711 -34.01 35.55 -26.31
CA ARG A 711 -32.67 35.95 -26.76
C ARG A 711 -32.52 35.98 -28.27
N ILE A 712 -33.04 34.97 -28.96
CA ILE A 712 -33.01 34.97 -30.44
C ILE A 712 -33.90 36.09 -30.99
N TRP A 713 -35.04 36.35 -30.35
CA TRP A 713 -35.94 37.45 -30.74
C TRP A 713 -35.29 38.82 -30.56
N THR A 714 -34.55 39.06 -29.47
CA THR A 714 -33.87 40.34 -29.24
C THR A 714 -32.71 40.57 -30.21
N VAL A 715 -32.01 39.51 -30.63
CA VAL A 715 -31.02 39.56 -31.71
C VAL A 715 -31.69 39.89 -33.06
N MET A 716 -32.75 39.16 -33.42
CA MET A 716 -33.47 39.35 -34.69
C MET A 716 -34.08 40.75 -34.82
N THR A 717 -34.61 41.30 -33.73
CA THR A 717 -35.23 42.64 -33.71
C THR A 717 -34.23 43.77 -33.51
N GLY A 718 -32.96 43.46 -33.29
CA GLY A 718 -31.94 44.48 -33.04
C GLY A 718 -32.08 45.20 -31.70
N SER A 719 -32.81 44.60 -30.75
CA SER A 719 -33.21 45.19 -29.47
C SER A 719 -32.36 44.75 -28.27
N ALA A 720 -31.46 43.78 -28.47
CA ALA A 720 -30.45 43.39 -27.47
C ALA A 720 -29.54 44.58 -27.11
N TYR A 721 -29.17 44.74 -25.84
CA TYR A 721 -28.30 45.84 -25.43
C TYR A 721 -27.41 45.44 -24.27
N HIS A 722 -26.10 45.49 -24.50
CA HIS A 722 -25.09 45.37 -23.45
C HIS A 722 -24.37 46.71 -23.30
N PRO A 723 -24.31 47.31 -22.09
CA PRO A 723 -23.56 48.53 -21.87
C PRO A 723 -22.08 48.35 -22.25
N GLY A 724 -21.56 49.19 -23.14
CA GLY A 724 -20.14 49.21 -23.50
C GLY A 724 -19.65 48.14 -24.47
N ALA A 725 -20.53 47.30 -25.04
CA ALA A 725 -20.16 46.32 -26.08
C ALA A 725 -20.63 46.77 -27.47
N ASP A 726 -19.88 46.43 -28.51
CA ASP A 726 -20.28 46.65 -29.90
C ASP A 726 -21.37 45.64 -30.35
N TRP A 727 -22.12 45.97 -31.39
CA TRP A 727 -23.25 45.18 -31.87
C TRP A 727 -22.87 43.74 -32.23
N ASP A 728 -21.72 43.54 -32.89
CA ASP A 728 -21.23 42.20 -33.24
C ASP A 728 -20.87 41.37 -32.01
N GLU A 729 -20.40 42.02 -30.93
CA GLU A 729 -20.11 41.38 -29.66
C GLU A 729 -21.40 41.02 -28.91
N VAL A 730 -22.41 41.90 -28.95
CA VAL A 730 -23.75 41.65 -28.42
C VAL A 730 -24.40 40.46 -29.10
N VAL A 731 -24.38 40.41 -30.44
CA VAL A 731 -24.95 39.30 -31.23
C VAL A 731 -24.25 37.98 -30.90
N ARG A 732 -22.91 37.98 -30.83
CA ARG A 732 -22.14 36.77 -30.49
C ARG A 732 -22.47 36.24 -29.10
N LEU A 733 -22.58 37.13 -28.11
CA LEU A 733 -22.89 36.76 -26.73
C LEU A 733 -24.33 36.23 -26.57
N GLU A 734 -25.31 36.86 -27.23
CA GLU A 734 -26.70 36.43 -27.18
C GLU A 734 -26.91 35.08 -27.89
N LEU A 735 -26.25 34.86 -29.04
CA LEU A 735 -26.32 33.58 -29.76
C LEU A 735 -25.64 32.44 -28.97
N ALA A 736 -24.51 32.70 -28.33
CA ALA A 736 -23.85 31.71 -27.47
C ALA A 736 -24.74 31.35 -26.26
N THR A 737 -25.40 32.34 -25.65
CA THR A 737 -26.29 32.11 -24.51
C THR A 737 -27.59 31.43 -24.93
N TYR A 738 -28.13 31.76 -26.10
CA TYR A 738 -29.26 31.07 -26.73
C TYR A 738 -28.99 29.56 -26.86
N GLN A 739 -27.82 29.21 -27.42
CA GLN A 739 -27.47 27.82 -27.65
C GLN A 739 -27.27 27.06 -26.33
N MET A 740 -26.64 27.70 -25.34
CA MET A 740 -26.48 27.14 -24.01
C MET A 740 -27.82 26.92 -23.28
N ASP A 741 -28.73 27.89 -23.33
CA ASP A 741 -30.07 27.79 -22.72
C ASP A 741 -30.89 26.64 -23.35
N LEU A 742 -30.74 26.43 -24.67
CA LEU A 742 -31.37 25.32 -25.40
C LEU A 742 -30.76 23.96 -25.04
N GLU A 743 -29.42 23.85 -24.95
CA GLU A 743 -28.76 22.60 -24.56
C GLU A 743 -29.11 22.20 -23.12
N LEU A 744 -29.20 23.18 -22.21
CA LEU A 744 -29.61 22.95 -20.83
C LEU A 744 -31.07 22.50 -20.75
N SER A 745 -31.97 23.10 -21.53
CA SER A 745 -33.39 22.70 -21.55
C SER A 745 -33.55 21.24 -21.99
N VAL A 746 -32.85 20.85 -23.06
CA VAL A 746 -32.85 19.48 -23.59
C VAL A 746 -32.32 18.49 -22.54
N ALA A 747 -31.24 18.82 -21.82
CA ALA A 747 -30.69 17.96 -20.77
C ALA A 747 -31.70 17.67 -19.64
N PHE A 748 -32.45 18.69 -19.20
CA PHE A 748 -33.49 18.52 -18.18
C PHE A 748 -34.68 17.69 -18.68
N GLN A 749 -35.08 17.85 -19.93
CA GLN A 749 -36.16 17.03 -20.52
C GLN A 749 -35.84 15.53 -20.49
N PHE A 750 -34.60 15.15 -20.82
CA PHE A 750 -34.18 13.75 -20.76
C PHE A 750 -33.98 13.23 -19.33
N TYR A 751 -33.57 14.09 -18.39
CA TYR A 751 -33.53 13.72 -16.97
C TYR A 751 -34.93 13.42 -16.41
N ALA A 752 -35.96 14.15 -16.85
CA ALA A 752 -37.34 13.85 -16.52
C ALA A 752 -37.76 12.47 -17.04
N CYS A 753 -37.36 12.11 -18.27
CA CYS A 753 -37.59 10.78 -18.83
C CYS A 753 -36.87 9.67 -18.04
N LEU A 754 -35.63 9.90 -17.61
CA LEU A 754 -34.89 8.96 -16.75
C LEU A 754 -35.59 8.75 -15.41
N MET A 755 -35.97 9.84 -14.72
CA MET A 755 -36.66 9.77 -13.44
C MET A 755 -38.04 9.13 -13.56
N PHE A 756 -38.75 9.36 -14.67
CA PHE A 756 -39.99 8.66 -14.99
C PHE A 756 -39.74 7.16 -15.18
N GLY A 757 -38.68 6.78 -15.92
CA GLY A 757 -38.26 5.40 -16.07
C GLY A 757 -37.98 4.73 -14.72
N LEU A 758 -37.27 5.40 -13.83
CA LEU A 758 -36.97 4.95 -12.46
C LEU A 758 -38.22 4.84 -11.58
N LEU A 759 -39.14 5.80 -11.69
CA LEU A 759 -40.44 5.76 -11.01
C LEU A 759 -41.26 4.55 -11.49
N CYS A 760 -41.31 4.30 -12.80
CA CYS A 760 -41.99 3.14 -13.38
C CYS A 760 -41.35 1.82 -12.90
N THR A 761 -40.02 1.71 -12.89
CA THR A 761 -39.32 0.51 -12.37
C THR A 761 -39.63 0.30 -10.89
N SER A 762 -39.63 1.37 -10.09
CA SER A 762 -40.01 1.29 -8.67
C SER A 762 -41.47 0.90 -8.46
N PHE A 763 -42.40 1.43 -9.25
CA PHE A 763 -43.81 1.07 -9.18
C PHE A 763 -44.04 -0.38 -9.56
N LEU A 764 -43.42 -0.86 -10.65
CA LEU A 764 -43.49 -2.25 -11.10
C LEU A 764 -42.91 -3.22 -10.06
N ARG A 765 -41.90 -2.80 -9.29
CA ARG A 765 -41.29 -3.61 -8.24
C ARG A 765 -42.15 -3.76 -6.98
N HIS A 766 -43.15 -2.89 -6.78
CA HIS A 766 -43.96 -2.83 -5.55
C HIS A 766 -45.48 -2.89 -5.79
N SER A 767 -45.96 -3.16 -7.01
CA SER A 767 -47.39 -3.31 -7.27
C SER A 767 -47.86 -4.73 -6.89
N GLU A 768 -48.97 -4.82 -6.16
CA GLU A 768 -49.58 -6.08 -5.71
C GLU A 768 -50.07 -6.99 -6.86
N MET A 769 -50.06 -6.54 -8.12
CA MET A 769 -50.29 -7.40 -9.29
C MET A 769 -49.24 -8.52 -9.43
N VAL A 770 -48.12 -8.46 -8.71
CA VAL A 770 -47.03 -9.44 -8.76
C VAL A 770 -47.09 -10.45 -7.61
N VAL A 771 -47.96 -10.26 -6.63
CA VAL A 771 -48.11 -11.18 -5.48
C VAL A 771 -49.48 -11.83 -5.51
N ALA A 772 -49.69 -12.77 -6.46
CA ALA A 772 -50.42 -14.03 -6.23
C ALA A 772 -50.69 -14.78 -7.55
N ARG A 773 -50.09 -15.97 -7.70
CA ARG A 773 -50.83 -17.25 -7.79
C ARG A 773 -49.90 -18.43 -7.57
N SER A 774 -50.35 -19.34 -6.71
CA SER A 774 -49.65 -20.51 -6.21
C SER A 774 -49.81 -21.75 -7.11
N ASP A 775 -49.80 -21.59 -8.44
CA ASP A 775 -50.06 -22.69 -9.38
C ASP A 775 -49.08 -22.74 -10.57
N GLY A 776 -47.79 -22.60 -10.29
CA GLY A 776 -46.73 -23.37 -10.97
C GLY A 776 -46.77 -23.55 -12.50
N SER A 777 -47.27 -22.61 -13.29
CA SER A 777 -47.29 -22.68 -14.76
C SER A 777 -46.69 -21.41 -15.40
N GLN A 778 -46.05 -21.62 -16.54
CA GLN A 778 -44.82 -20.97 -17.03
C GLN A 778 -44.88 -19.51 -17.53
N HIS A 779 -43.73 -18.82 -17.36
CA HIS A 779 -43.02 -17.86 -18.25
C HIS A 779 -43.72 -16.53 -18.62
N GLY A 780 -43.09 -15.35 -18.64
CA GLY A 780 -41.68 -14.99 -18.55
C GLY A 780 -41.35 -14.13 -17.34
N SER A 781 -40.08 -14.13 -16.95
CA SER A 781 -39.66 -13.44 -15.74
C SER A 781 -39.88 -11.93 -15.90
N ILE A 782 -40.36 -11.26 -14.87
CA ILE A 782 -40.37 -9.79 -14.82
C ILE A 782 -38.98 -9.23 -15.13
N GLU A 783 -37.91 -9.99 -14.85
CA GLU A 783 -36.54 -9.75 -15.31
C GLU A 783 -36.38 -9.64 -16.84
N GLU A 784 -37.07 -10.46 -17.63
CA GLU A 784 -37.07 -10.41 -19.10
C GLU A 784 -37.78 -9.18 -19.66
N TYR A 785 -38.68 -8.52 -18.92
CA TYR A 785 -39.29 -7.24 -19.31
C TYR A 785 -38.55 -6.04 -18.74
N MET A 786 -38.00 -6.17 -17.53
CA MET A 786 -37.22 -5.13 -16.85
C MET A 786 -35.84 -4.93 -17.50
N ARG A 787 -35.20 -6.01 -17.98
CA ARG A 787 -33.92 -5.92 -18.69
C ARG A 787 -34.04 -5.07 -19.96
N PRO A 788 -34.97 -5.33 -20.90
CA PRO A 788 -35.10 -4.52 -22.11
C PRO A 788 -35.47 -3.07 -21.83
N VAL A 789 -36.33 -2.79 -20.85
CA VAL A 789 -36.71 -1.40 -20.52
C VAL A 789 -35.53 -0.65 -19.88
N ALA A 790 -34.81 -1.27 -18.93
CA ALA A 790 -33.60 -0.70 -18.35
C ALA A 790 -32.49 -0.54 -19.41
N TYR A 791 -32.30 -1.56 -20.25
CA TYR A 791 -31.29 -1.57 -21.31
C TYR A 791 -31.61 -0.55 -22.40
N ALA A 792 -32.87 -0.40 -22.83
CA ALA A 792 -33.30 0.62 -23.79
C ALA A 792 -33.12 2.04 -23.23
N SER A 793 -33.41 2.24 -21.94
CA SER A 793 -33.19 3.52 -21.26
C SER A 793 -31.70 3.88 -21.21
N VAL A 794 -30.86 2.91 -20.86
CA VAL A 794 -29.40 3.05 -20.76
C VAL A 794 -28.74 3.20 -22.13
N GLN A 795 -29.18 2.44 -23.13
CA GLN A 795 -28.72 2.55 -24.53
C GLN A 795 -29.09 3.90 -25.14
N GLY A 796 -30.27 4.45 -24.82
CA GLY A 796 -30.65 5.81 -25.24
C GLY A 796 -29.69 6.88 -24.69
N VAL A 797 -29.27 6.75 -23.42
CA VAL A 797 -28.30 7.66 -22.79
C VAL A 797 -26.90 7.49 -23.41
N TYR A 798 -26.44 6.25 -23.64
CA TYR A 798 -25.14 6.01 -24.27
C TYR A 798 -25.09 6.47 -25.73
N ALA A 799 -26.16 6.26 -26.51
CA ALA A 799 -26.28 6.78 -27.86
C ALA A 799 -26.24 8.31 -27.88
N PHE A 800 -26.85 8.98 -26.89
CA PHE A 800 -26.79 10.43 -26.75
C PHE A 800 -25.39 10.93 -26.36
N VAL A 801 -24.70 10.28 -25.42
CA VAL A 801 -23.30 10.63 -25.10
C VAL A 801 -22.39 10.43 -26.30
N PHE A 802 -22.59 9.36 -27.06
CA PHE A 802 -21.81 9.08 -28.27
C PHE A 802 -22.08 10.11 -29.38
N ILE A 803 -23.35 10.43 -29.65
CA ILE A 803 -23.73 11.48 -30.62
C ILE A 803 -23.25 12.86 -30.15
N GLY A 804 -23.34 13.13 -28.85
CA GLY A 804 -22.83 14.37 -28.23
C GLY A 804 -21.32 14.51 -28.40
N VAL A 805 -20.55 13.47 -28.09
CA VAL A 805 -19.10 13.45 -28.31
C VAL A 805 -18.74 13.59 -29.79
N LEU A 806 -19.45 12.89 -30.69
CA LEU A 806 -19.25 13.04 -32.14
C LEU A 806 -19.55 14.46 -32.62
N ARG A 807 -20.64 15.07 -32.13
CA ARG A 807 -21.00 16.46 -32.44
C ARG A 807 -19.96 17.43 -31.91
N THR A 808 -19.52 17.28 -30.65
CA THR A 808 -18.48 18.15 -30.07
C THR A 808 -17.14 18.01 -30.80
N VAL A 809 -16.75 16.79 -31.17
CA VAL A 809 -15.53 16.56 -31.97
C VAL A 809 -15.67 17.17 -33.37
N PHE A 810 -16.85 17.04 -33.99
CA PHE A 810 -17.14 17.68 -35.28
C PHE A 810 -17.07 19.20 -35.18
N ASP A 811 -17.72 19.80 -34.18
CA ASP A 811 -17.74 21.25 -33.95
C ASP A 811 -16.32 21.77 -33.69
N ILE A 812 -15.53 21.11 -32.83
CA ILE A 812 -14.12 21.45 -32.59
C ILE A 812 -13.31 21.36 -33.89
N THR A 813 -13.53 20.33 -34.70
CA THR A 813 -12.81 20.12 -35.96
C THR A 813 -13.17 21.22 -36.97
N VAL A 814 -14.45 21.58 -37.08
CA VAL A 814 -14.92 22.65 -37.97
C VAL A 814 -14.42 24.01 -37.51
N THR A 815 -14.43 24.30 -36.20
CA THR A 815 -13.85 25.52 -35.63
C THR A 815 -12.33 25.60 -35.86
N TYR A 816 -11.62 24.50 -35.69
CA TYR A 816 -10.18 24.46 -35.96
C TYR A 816 -9.86 24.65 -37.45
N LEU A 817 -10.66 24.06 -38.35
CA LEU A 817 -10.52 24.23 -39.79
C LEU A 817 -10.91 25.63 -40.26
N SER A 818 -11.86 26.30 -39.60
CA SER A 818 -12.25 27.67 -39.95
C SER A 818 -11.22 28.70 -39.50
N GLU A 819 -10.34 28.40 -38.55
CA GLU A 819 -9.20 29.27 -38.20
C GLU A 819 -8.05 29.19 -39.22
N MET A 820 -8.04 28.21 -40.13
CA MET A 820 -7.02 28.09 -41.18
C MET A 820 -7.48 28.76 -42.50
N PRO A 821 -6.73 29.77 -43.03
CA PRO A 821 -7.19 30.56 -44.18
C PRO A 821 -7.40 29.75 -45.47
N GLU A 822 -6.66 28.65 -45.67
CA GLU A 822 -6.83 27.76 -46.83
C GLU A 822 -8.10 26.90 -46.80
N TYR A 823 -8.72 26.72 -45.63
CA TYR A 823 -9.86 25.82 -45.43
C TYR A 823 -11.14 26.52 -44.96
N HIS A 824 -11.09 27.84 -44.71
CA HIS A 824 -12.20 28.63 -44.18
C HIS A 824 -13.50 28.50 -44.99
N GLU A 825 -13.48 28.76 -46.29
CA GLU A 825 -14.66 28.65 -47.17
C GLU A 825 -15.22 27.22 -47.24
N LYS A 826 -14.36 26.20 -47.15
CA LYS A 826 -14.78 24.79 -47.19
C LYS A 826 -15.40 24.36 -45.86
N ALA A 827 -14.86 24.83 -44.73
CA ALA A 827 -15.40 24.57 -43.41
C ALA A 827 -16.80 25.19 -43.25
N GLU A 828 -16.98 26.42 -43.72
CA GLU A 828 -18.28 27.12 -43.73
C GLU A 828 -19.31 26.41 -44.61
N LEU A 829 -18.90 25.95 -45.81
CA LEU A 829 -19.79 25.21 -46.71
C LEU A 829 -20.23 23.85 -46.11
N ILE A 830 -19.31 23.12 -45.48
CA ILE A 830 -19.60 21.83 -44.82
C ILE A 830 -20.52 22.03 -43.62
N GLN A 831 -20.27 23.05 -42.80
CA GLN A 831 -21.11 23.39 -41.64
C GLN A 831 -22.54 23.73 -42.08
N ASN A 832 -22.70 24.53 -43.14
CA ASN A 832 -23.99 24.89 -43.69
C ASN A 832 -24.72 23.69 -44.34
N GLN A 833 -24.03 22.80 -45.04
CA GLN A 833 -24.63 21.59 -45.63
C GLN A 833 -25.07 20.57 -44.57
N VAL A 834 -24.33 20.44 -43.48
CA VAL A 834 -24.70 19.56 -42.36
C VAL A 834 -25.89 20.14 -41.61
N LEU A 835 -25.89 21.45 -41.31
CA LEU A 835 -27.03 22.14 -40.69
C LEU A 835 -28.30 22.05 -41.55
N SER A 836 -28.19 22.20 -42.88
CA SER A 836 -29.35 22.07 -43.76
C SER A 836 -29.92 20.65 -43.78
N LYS A 837 -29.06 19.61 -43.79
CA LYS A 837 -29.50 18.21 -43.76
C LYS A 837 -30.08 17.79 -42.41
N VAL A 838 -29.54 18.29 -41.30
CA VAL A 838 -30.07 18.03 -39.95
C VAL A 838 -31.42 18.74 -39.76
N ALA A 839 -31.59 19.96 -40.29
CA ALA A 839 -32.86 20.67 -40.31
C ALA A 839 -33.93 20.04 -41.22
N THR A 840 -33.57 19.06 -42.07
CA THR A 840 -34.54 18.28 -42.86
C THR A 840 -34.97 16.98 -42.16
N ILE A 841 -34.24 16.55 -41.12
CA ILE A 841 -34.49 15.32 -40.36
C ILE A 841 -35.37 15.59 -39.12
N PHE A 842 -35.30 16.80 -38.57
CA PHE A 842 -36.25 17.35 -37.61
C PHE A 842 -37.44 17.99 -38.33
#